data_AF-A0A2M7NKK9-F1
#
_entry.id   AF-A0A2M7NKK9-F1
#
_cell.length_a   1.000
_cell.length_b   1.000
_cell.length_c   1.000
_cell.angle_alpha   90.00
_cell.angle_beta   90.00
_cell.angle_gamma   90.00
#
_symmetry.space_group_name_H-M   'P 1'
#
loop_
_entity.id
_entity.type
_entity.pdbx_description
1 polymer ?
#
loop_
_entity_poly.entity_id
_entity_poly.type
_entity_poly.pdbx_seq_one_letter_code
_entity_poly.pdbx_strand_id
1 'polypeptide(L)'
;MPTSSLVTRVAYIRDYYKEFRYKQLLTDSRKLAIPHETIFFAIKGKRQDGHNFIRSLYSKGVRWFIIEDEEAVAKNFRNDEEAVGAQFLLVKNSIRTLQALAAHHRSQFKLPVIGITGSNGKTIIKEWLSQLLADSFQIIKSPKSYNSQIGVPLSVWELSEEHTLAIFEAGISQPNEMEYLEPIIQPNIGIFTNLGSAHDEGFESRLEKATEKAKLFENCKFLISRDIYSAVNTAILNLKEREGDPHFFGWTTQDVAIYPSAVDMRYLDPNVGGVNVGLYDPHTNEKLNFYLPFSNPAHVENCLHCIVTMLLFEYKEKEIQEKINKLKAVEMRLELKQGIFNCSLIDDTYNNDFGGLNVALDFLLQQSNKPKRTVILSDMPEENQKGLYEKIFQLCAKKGVERVIAIGENIKRVLIPDTETLIDAQFFATTEDFLSDFADGDIRFGNEAILIKGARRFEFEKIVEALELKVHGTKLEINLNNLAHNLDYFRSLISPRTRIMAMVKAFGYGSGTNYEVAHLLQYHRVDYLAVAYVDEGISLRNEGIRTPIMVMNPSVDSFEKMYVHKLEPEIYSISTLKRYAEYAKEKAYELNLAEFGADVKNIFKIHLKLDTGMNRLGFATSDLPTLLALVESVGESLEVASVFTHLAAADDEEMDDFSLQQIKEFEEWAAELENQLGYSFLRHAVNSAGIIRFKNAHFEMVRLGLGLYGVDASKKAQEHLLSISSLKATISQIKVVHPEDSVGYSRKGKVERISKIATIAIGYADGYDRRFGNGVGKVYLHGELAPTVGNICMDMCMVDVTDIEDAKEGDEVIIFGEYPTVTDLANTIGTIPYEILTNISERVKRIFYAD
;
A
#
# COMPACT_ATOMS: atom_id res chain seq x y z
N MET A 1 -8.26 -42.20 19.50
CA MET A 1 -9.56 -41.59 19.12
C MET A 1 -9.93 -42.17 17.77
N PRO A 2 -11.21 -42.51 17.50
CA PRO A 2 -11.58 -43.04 16.19
C PRO A 2 -11.36 -41.92 15.16
N THR A 3 -10.63 -42.24 14.09
CA THR A 3 -10.43 -41.38 12.91
C THR A 3 -11.80 -40.94 12.38
N SER A 4 -12.03 -39.63 12.27
CA SER A 4 -13.28 -39.08 11.71
C SER A 4 -13.45 -39.63 10.29
N SER A 5 -14.67 -40.07 9.95
CA SER A 5 -14.98 -40.62 8.63
C SER A 5 -14.90 -39.59 7.50
N LEU A 6 -14.72 -38.32 7.84
CA LEU A 6 -14.72 -37.16 6.94
C LEU A 6 -13.34 -36.73 6.44
N VAL A 7 -12.26 -37.27 7.03
CA VAL A 7 -10.88 -36.92 6.67
C VAL A 7 -10.29 -37.97 5.74
N THR A 8 -9.97 -37.55 4.52
CA THR A 8 -9.29 -38.40 3.54
C THR A 8 -7.80 -38.06 3.51
N ARG A 9 -6.94 -39.05 3.75
CA ARG A 9 -5.49 -38.89 3.61
C ARG A 9 -5.12 -38.92 2.14
N VAL A 10 -4.51 -37.83 1.67
CA VAL A 10 -4.14 -37.69 0.26
C VAL A 10 -2.69 -38.06 0.06
N ALA A 11 -2.44 -39.09 -0.74
CA ALA A 11 -1.09 -39.47 -1.15
C ALA A 11 -0.57 -38.54 -2.26
N TYR A 12 -1.41 -38.22 -3.26
CA TYR A 12 -1.07 -37.33 -4.37
C TYR A 12 -2.24 -36.39 -4.69
N ILE A 13 -2.04 -35.08 -4.52
CA ILE A 13 -3.12 -34.10 -4.76
C ILE A 13 -3.56 -34.01 -6.23
N ARG A 14 -2.69 -34.39 -7.16
CA ARG A 14 -2.98 -34.44 -8.60
C ARG A 14 -4.14 -35.37 -8.94
N ASP A 15 -4.42 -36.37 -8.11
CA ASP A 15 -5.51 -37.31 -8.34
C ASP A 15 -6.87 -36.59 -8.29
N TYR A 16 -6.95 -35.46 -7.57
CA TYR A 16 -8.12 -34.59 -7.45
C TYR A 16 -8.16 -33.46 -8.50
N TYR A 17 -7.19 -33.40 -9.42
CA TYR A 17 -7.04 -32.28 -10.35
C TYR A 17 -8.30 -32.08 -11.22
N LYS A 18 -8.94 -33.16 -11.67
CA LYS A 18 -10.15 -33.07 -12.49
C LYS A 18 -11.32 -32.41 -11.76
N GLU A 19 -11.45 -32.64 -10.45
CA GLU A 19 -12.48 -31.98 -9.64
C GLU A 19 -12.11 -30.54 -9.30
N PHE A 20 -10.80 -30.23 -9.22
CA PHE A 20 -10.31 -28.94 -8.76
C PHE A 20 -10.07 -27.92 -9.86
N ARG A 21 -9.77 -28.33 -11.10
CA ARG A 21 -9.34 -27.43 -12.19
C ARG A 21 -10.28 -26.28 -12.55
N TYR A 22 -11.53 -26.30 -12.09
CA TYR A 22 -12.52 -25.23 -12.29
C TYR A 22 -12.92 -24.54 -10.98
N LYS A 23 -12.15 -24.77 -9.91
CA LYS A 23 -12.38 -24.21 -8.58
C LYS A 23 -11.35 -23.14 -8.26
N GLN A 24 -11.79 -22.15 -7.50
CA GLN A 24 -10.93 -21.12 -6.94
C GLN A 24 -10.07 -21.70 -5.80
N LEU A 25 -8.76 -21.46 -5.83
CA LEU A 25 -7.86 -21.79 -4.72
C LEU A 25 -7.82 -20.60 -3.75
N LEU A 26 -8.25 -20.83 -2.51
CA LEU A 26 -8.32 -19.79 -1.49
C LEU A 26 -7.36 -20.08 -0.33
N THR A 27 -6.51 -19.11 0.01
CA THR A 27 -5.61 -19.16 1.17
C THR A 27 -5.94 -18.13 2.24
N ASP A 28 -6.70 -17.08 1.90
CA ASP A 28 -7.14 -16.02 2.80
C ASP A 28 -8.66 -16.04 2.94
N SER A 29 -9.16 -16.35 4.14
CA SER A 29 -10.58 -16.50 4.43
C SER A 29 -11.41 -15.23 4.19
N ARG A 30 -10.76 -14.06 4.11
CA ARG A 30 -11.39 -12.76 3.85
C ARG A 30 -11.72 -12.55 2.36
N LYS A 31 -11.04 -13.24 1.46
CA LYS A 31 -11.19 -13.11 -0.01
C LYS A 31 -12.22 -14.07 -0.61
N LEU A 32 -13.03 -14.70 0.24
CA LEU A 32 -14.03 -15.67 -0.20
C LEU A 32 -15.11 -14.99 -1.07
N ALA A 33 -15.14 -15.31 -2.36
CA ALA A 33 -16.12 -14.77 -3.31
C ALA A 33 -17.23 -15.78 -3.65
N ILE A 34 -16.87 -17.01 -4.05
CA ILE A 34 -17.80 -18.03 -4.53
C ILE A 34 -17.64 -19.32 -3.69
N PRO A 35 -18.38 -19.48 -2.57
CA PRO A 35 -18.09 -20.53 -1.60
C PRO A 35 -18.14 -21.96 -2.14
N HIS A 36 -19.10 -22.29 -3.01
CA HIS A 36 -19.28 -23.65 -3.56
C HIS A 36 -18.23 -24.04 -4.62
N GLU A 37 -17.58 -23.05 -5.22
CA GLU A 37 -16.48 -23.23 -6.18
C GLU A 37 -15.11 -23.04 -5.54
N THR A 38 -15.04 -22.89 -4.21
CA THR A 38 -13.79 -22.62 -3.50
C THR A 38 -13.22 -23.88 -2.86
N ILE A 39 -11.89 -24.02 -2.97
CA ILE A 39 -11.08 -24.94 -2.15
C ILE A 39 -10.25 -24.08 -1.21
N PHE A 40 -10.39 -24.32 0.10
CA PHE A 40 -9.61 -23.60 1.10
C PHE A 40 -8.36 -24.38 1.50
N PHE A 41 -7.19 -23.75 1.36
CA PHE A 41 -5.92 -24.29 1.84
C PHE A 41 -5.64 -23.72 3.23
N ALA A 42 -5.84 -24.54 4.27
CA ALA A 42 -5.51 -24.18 5.63
C ALA A 42 -3.99 -24.27 5.83
N ILE A 43 -3.32 -23.12 5.71
CA ILE A 43 -1.87 -23.01 5.85
C ILE A 43 -1.51 -22.69 7.30
N LYS A 44 -0.58 -23.45 7.88
CA LYS A 44 -0.02 -23.16 9.20
C LYS A 44 1.14 -22.18 9.09
N GLY A 45 0.86 -20.90 9.26
CA GLY A 45 1.88 -19.83 9.21
C GLY A 45 2.59 -19.60 10.54
N LYS A 46 3.69 -18.83 10.52
CA LYS A 46 4.46 -18.46 11.73
C LYS A 46 3.65 -17.63 12.75
N ARG A 47 2.67 -16.85 12.28
CA ARG A 47 1.87 -15.91 13.10
C ARG A 47 0.39 -16.30 13.23
N GLN A 48 -0.14 -17.08 12.29
CA GLN A 48 -1.54 -17.48 12.26
C GLN A 48 -1.69 -18.88 11.68
N ASP A 49 -2.69 -19.60 12.19
CA ASP A 49 -3.06 -20.92 11.71
C ASP A 49 -4.37 -20.85 10.91
N GLY A 50 -4.29 -21.16 9.60
CA GLY A 50 -5.43 -21.17 8.69
C GLY A 50 -6.55 -22.13 9.12
N HIS A 51 -6.22 -23.15 9.90
CA HIS A 51 -7.17 -24.14 10.41
C HIS A 51 -8.24 -23.52 11.33
N ASN A 52 -7.96 -22.37 11.95
CA ASN A 52 -8.91 -21.68 12.81
C ASN A 52 -10.10 -21.06 12.05
N PHE A 53 -10.00 -20.94 10.72
CA PHE A 53 -11.05 -20.32 9.90
C PHE A 53 -11.99 -21.33 9.23
N ILE A 54 -11.73 -22.63 9.41
CA ILE A 54 -12.49 -23.72 8.76
C ILE A 54 -13.98 -23.60 9.09
N ARG A 55 -14.37 -23.48 10.37
CA ARG A 55 -15.78 -23.39 10.76
C ARG A 55 -16.49 -22.19 10.12
N SER A 56 -15.84 -21.03 10.10
CA SER A 56 -16.39 -19.81 9.49
C SER A 56 -16.60 -19.97 7.99
N LEU A 57 -15.62 -20.53 7.27
CA LEU A 57 -15.72 -20.75 5.83
C LEU A 57 -16.75 -21.82 5.47
N TYR A 58 -16.84 -22.88 6.27
CA TYR A 58 -17.87 -23.89 6.14
C TYR A 58 -19.28 -23.30 6.28
N SER A 59 -19.51 -22.44 7.28
CA SER A 59 -20.80 -21.76 7.46
C SER A 59 -21.15 -20.83 6.28
N LYS A 60 -20.14 -20.32 5.57
CA LYS A 60 -20.32 -19.52 4.36
C LYS A 60 -20.54 -20.35 3.08
N GLY A 61 -20.45 -21.68 3.16
CA GLY A 61 -20.74 -22.58 2.04
C GLY A 61 -19.53 -23.26 1.40
N VAL A 62 -18.31 -23.07 1.93
CA VAL A 62 -17.13 -23.81 1.45
C VAL A 62 -17.23 -25.28 1.85
N ARG A 63 -16.87 -26.17 0.93
CA ARG A 63 -16.97 -27.63 1.14
C ARG A 63 -15.67 -28.39 0.93
N TRP A 64 -14.64 -27.80 0.33
CA TRP A 64 -13.34 -28.45 0.15
C TRP A 64 -12.28 -27.77 0.99
N PHE A 65 -11.60 -28.55 1.82
CA PHE A 65 -10.58 -28.06 2.75
C PHE A 65 -9.31 -28.92 2.65
N ILE A 66 -8.18 -28.30 2.35
CA ILE A 66 -6.85 -28.90 2.46
C ILE A 66 -6.32 -28.57 3.85
N ILE A 67 -6.00 -29.59 4.65
CA ILE A 67 -5.59 -29.45 6.05
C ILE A 67 -4.29 -30.19 6.32
N GLU A 68 -3.53 -29.72 7.31
CA GLU A 68 -2.28 -30.32 7.78
C GLU A 68 -2.44 -31.07 9.11
N ASP A 69 -3.52 -30.81 9.84
CA ASP A 69 -3.81 -31.37 11.15
C ASP A 69 -5.23 -31.97 11.18
N GLU A 70 -5.33 -33.28 11.38
CA GLU A 70 -6.61 -34.00 11.51
C GLU A 70 -7.41 -33.51 12.73
N GLU A 71 -6.73 -33.11 13.82
CA GLU A 71 -7.38 -32.61 15.02
C GLU A 71 -8.05 -31.25 14.79
N ALA A 72 -7.64 -30.50 13.77
CA ALA A 72 -8.29 -29.24 13.43
C ALA A 72 -9.78 -29.42 13.08
N VAL A 73 -10.15 -30.57 12.49
CA VAL A 73 -11.54 -30.88 12.17
C VAL A 73 -12.34 -31.07 13.46
N ALA A 74 -11.81 -31.88 14.40
CA ALA A 74 -12.44 -32.12 15.70
C ALA A 74 -12.54 -30.84 16.57
N LYS A 75 -11.62 -29.87 16.41
CA LYS A 75 -11.68 -28.57 17.09
C LYS A 75 -12.77 -27.65 16.51
N ASN A 76 -13.09 -27.79 15.23
CA ASN A 76 -14.06 -26.94 14.53
C ASN A 76 -15.49 -27.54 14.49
N PHE A 77 -15.62 -28.85 14.69
CA PHE A 77 -16.90 -29.57 14.61
C PHE A 77 -17.02 -30.57 15.75
N ARG A 78 -18.18 -30.59 16.43
CA ARG A 78 -18.39 -31.49 17.59
C ARG A 78 -18.60 -32.95 17.19
N ASN A 79 -19.12 -33.19 16.00
CA ASN A 79 -19.38 -34.50 15.42
C ASN A 79 -19.42 -34.42 13.88
N ASP A 80 -19.41 -35.57 13.21
CA ASP A 80 -19.40 -35.66 11.74
C ASP A 80 -20.72 -35.10 11.11
N GLU A 81 -21.83 -35.07 11.86
CA GLU A 81 -23.12 -34.50 11.41
C GLU A 81 -23.09 -32.97 11.26
N GLU A 82 -22.23 -32.26 12.01
CA GLU A 82 -22.08 -30.81 11.88
C GLU A 82 -21.32 -30.40 10.61
N ALA A 83 -20.58 -31.32 9.99
CA ALA A 83 -19.71 -31.07 8.82
C ALA A 83 -20.22 -31.73 7.53
N VAL A 84 -21.53 -32.02 7.45
CA VAL A 84 -22.16 -32.72 6.31
C VAL A 84 -21.81 -32.07 4.97
N GLY A 85 -21.29 -32.90 4.06
CA GLY A 85 -20.92 -32.51 2.71
C GLY A 85 -19.57 -31.79 2.58
N ALA A 86 -18.86 -31.52 3.68
CA ALA A 86 -17.49 -31.06 3.63
C ALA A 86 -16.51 -32.23 3.41
N GLN A 87 -15.48 -31.98 2.62
CA GLN A 87 -14.38 -32.89 2.32
C GLN A 87 -13.09 -32.29 2.88
N PHE A 88 -12.46 -33.02 3.79
CA PHE A 88 -11.19 -32.63 4.42
C PHE A 88 -10.07 -33.52 3.89
N LEU A 89 -9.15 -32.92 3.16
CA LEU A 89 -8.00 -33.61 2.58
C LEU A 89 -6.78 -33.36 3.46
N LEU A 90 -6.35 -34.40 4.17
CA LEU A 90 -5.18 -34.34 5.04
C LEU A 90 -3.89 -34.51 4.23
N VAL A 91 -3.03 -33.51 4.30
CA VAL A 91 -1.73 -33.44 3.63
C VAL A 91 -0.62 -33.13 4.62
N LYS A 92 0.63 -33.39 4.24
CA LYS A 92 1.78 -33.08 5.12
C LYS A 92 2.08 -31.58 5.22
N ASN A 93 1.83 -30.83 4.15
CA ASN A 93 2.09 -29.40 4.07
C ASN A 93 1.19 -28.79 2.99
N SER A 94 0.35 -27.83 3.37
CA SER A 94 -0.64 -27.19 2.51
C SER A 94 0.01 -26.33 1.42
N ILE A 95 1.11 -25.64 1.72
CA ILE A 95 1.84 -24.84 0.72
C ILE A 95 2.45 -25.75 -0.34
N ARG A 96 3.14 -26.82 0.06
CA ARG A 96 3.73 -27.79 -0.89
C ARG A 96 2.65 -28.48 -1.73
N THR A 97 1.50 -28.74 -1.14
CA THR A 97 0.34 -29.30 -1.84
C THR A 97 -0.21 -28.32 -2.88
N LEU A 98 -0.37 -27.05 -2.51
CA LEU A 98 -0.78 -25.96 -3.41
C LEU A 98 0.19 -25.85 -4.61
N GLN A 99 1.49 -25.85 -4.32
CA GLN A 99 2.55 -25.80 -5.32
C GLN A 99 2.53 -27.00 -6.26
N ALA A 100 2.41 -28.22 -5.74
CA ALA A 100 2.32 -29.44 -6.55
C ALA A 100 1.08 -29.47 -7.44
N LEU A 101 -0.06 -28.98 -6.93
CA LEU A 101 -1.30 -28.88 -7.70
C LEU A 101 -1.15 -27.87 -8.86
N ALA A 102 -0.59 -26.69 -8.60
CA ALA A 102 -0.33 -25.67 -9.62
C ALA A 102 0.71 -26.11 -10.66
N ALA A 103 1.77 -26.81 -10.26
CA ALA A 103 2.74 -27.41 -11.19
C ALA A 103 2.08 -28.44 -12.11
N HIS A 104 1.20 -29.29 -11.57
CA HIS A 104 0.45 -30.23 -12.39
C HIS A 104 -0.49 -29.51 -13.38
N HIS A 105 -1.16 -28.45 -12.94
CA HIS A 105 -1.98 -27.60 -13.81
C HIS A 105 -1.16 -26.99 -14.96
N ARG A 106 -0.02 -26.36 -14.65
CA ARG A 106 0.91 -25.80 -15.64
C ARG A 106 1.30 -26.81 -16.70
N SER A 107 1.59 -28.05 -16.30
CA SER A 107 2.03 -29.11 -17.21
C SER A 107 0.99 -29.53 -18.25
N GLN A 108 -0.27 -29.13 -18.07
CA GLN A 108 -1.33 -29.39 -19.06
C GLN A 108 -1.23 -28.47 -20.28
N PHE A 109 -0.46 -27.39 -20.22
CA PHE A 109 -0.38 -26.37 -21.26
C PHE A 109 1.00 -26.33 -21.92
N LYS A 110 1.02 -26.15 -23.25
CA LYS A 110 2.25 -26.11 -24.06
C LYS A 110 2.45 -24.77 -24.77
N LEU A 111 2.19 -23.67 -24.06
CA LEU A 111 2.47 -22.31 -24.53
C LEU A 111 3.86 -21.83 -24.08
N PRO A 112 4.46 -20.84 -24.77
CA PRO A 112 5.65 -20.15 -24.31
C PRO A 112 5.43 -19.46 -22.96
N VAL A 113 6.41 -19.56 -22.07
CA VAL A 113 6.37 -18.90 -20.74
C VAL A 113 7.62 -18.08 -20.50
N ILE A 114 7.41 -16.83 -20.09
CA ILE A 114 8.43 -15.91 -19.62
C ILE A 114 8.46 -15.95 -18.10
N GLY A 115 9.60 -16.35 -17.52
CA GLY A 115 9.87 -16.33 -16.09
C GLY A 115 10.77 -15.16 -15.73
N ILE A 116 10.37 -14.34 -14.76
CA ILE A 116 11.12 -13.14 -14.36
C ILE A 116 11.56 -13.24 -12.90
N THR A 117 12.85 -13.06 -12.63
CA THR A 117 13.36 -12.92 -11.26
C THR A 117 14.44 -11.85 -11.14
N GLY A 118 14.72 -11.47 -9.90
CA GLY A 118 15.70 -10.45 -9.52
C GLY A 118 15.28 -9.76 -8.22
N SER A 119 16.07 -8.78 -7.78
CA SER A 119 15.72 -7.98 -6.60
C SER A 119 14.67 -6.93 -6.97
N ASN A 120 14.91 -6.13 -8.02
CA ASN A 120 14.01 -5.06 -8.47
C ASN A 120 13.59 -5.25 -9.95
N GLY A 121 12.58 -4.50 -10.42
CA GLY A 121 12.19 -4.46 -11.83
C GLY A 121 11.26 -5.57 -12.34
N LYS A 122 11.06 -6.65 -11.56
CA LYS A 122 10.21 -7.81 -11.95
C LYS A 122 8.81 -7.40 -12.40
N THR A 123 8.09 -6.65 -11.56
CA THR A 123 6.72 -6.20 -11.82
C THR A 123 6.66 -5.27 -13.03
N ILE A 124 7.58 -4.31 -13.13
CA ILE A 124 7.64 -3.34 -14.23
C ILE A 124 7.84 -4.06 -15.56
N ILE A 125 8.82 -4.96 -15.64
CA ILE A 125 9.12 -5.71 -16.86
C ILE A 125 7.94 -6.60 -17.24
N LYS A 126 7.30 -7.29 -16.29
CA LYS A 126 6.10 -8.08 -16.55
C LYS A 126 4.98 -7.23 -17.15
N GLU A 127 4.70 -6.06 -16.56
CA GLU A 127 3.65 -5.16 -17.03
C GLU A 127 3.97 -4.57 -18.40
N TRP A 128 5.20 -4.13 -18.62
CA TRP A 128 5.64 -3.61 -19.93
C TRP A 128 5.65 -4.68 -21.01
N LEU A 129 6.16 -5.87 -20.75
CA LEU A 129 6.07 -6.97 -21.72
C LEU A 129 4.63 -7.33 -22.04
N SER A 130 3.76 -7.34 -21.04
CA SER A 130 2.33 -7.54 -21.24
C SER A 130 1.73 -6.47 -22.14
N GLN A 131 2.13 -5.19 -22.03
CA GLN A 131 1.68 -4.13 -22.94
C GLN A 131 2.26 -4.24 -24.35
N LEU A 132 3.56 -4.51 -24.45
CA LEU A 132 4.30 -4.56 -25.71
C LEU A 132 3.86 -5.73 -26.60
N LEU A 133 3.46 -6.84 -25.98
CA LEU A 133 3.11 -8.10 -26.65
C LEU A 133 1.59 -8.36 -26.76
N ALA A 134 0.74 -7.50 -26.18
CA ALA A 134 -0.71 -7.72 -26.07
C ALA A 134 -1.46 -7.84 -27.41
N ASP A 135 -0.96 -7.23 -28.49
CA ASP A 135 -1.60 -7.31 -29.81
C ASP A 135 -1.33 -8.62 -30.54
N SER A 136 -0.31 -9.34 -30.12
CA SER A 136 0.18 -10.55 -30.78
C SER A 136 -0.13 -11.81 -29.98
N PHE A 137 -0.40 -11.66 -28.67
CA PHE A 137 -0.65 -12.77 -27.76
C PHE A 137 -1.83 -12.48 -26.83
N GLN A 138 -2.59 -13.53 -26.54
CA GLN A 138 -3.49 -13.62 -25.39
C GLN A 138 -2.65 -13.97 -24.15
N ILE A 139 -2.36 -12.96 -23.32
CA ILE A 139 -1.37 -13.04 -22.25
C ILE A 139 -2.02 -13.29 -20.90
N ILE A 140 -1.59 -14.35 -20.21
CA ILE A 140 -1.76 -14.47 -18.75
C ILE A 140 -0.50 -13.97 -18.05
N LYS A 141 -0.66 -13.36 -16.88
CA LYS A 141 0.49 -12.92 -16.07
C LYS A 141 0.21 -13.00 -14.59
N SER A 142 1.26 -12.95 -13.77
CA SER A 142 1.10 -12.83 -12.31
C SER A 142 0.24 -11.60 -11.98
N PRO A 143 -0.89 -11.73 -11.27
CA PRO A 143 -1.67 -10.59 -10.82
C PRO A 143 -0.86 -9.77 -9.79
N LYS A 144 -0.88 -8.44 -9.91
CA LYS A 144 -0.21 -7.51 -8.97
C LYS A 144 1.26 -7.86 -8.76
N SER A 145 1.72 -8.17 -7.55
CA SER A 145 3.10 -8.59 -7.23
C SER A 145 3.15 -10.04 -6.71
N TYR A 146 2.28 -10.92 -7.22
CA TYR A 146 2.16 -12.31 -6.75
C TYR A 146 3.37 -13.14 -7.20
N ASN A 147 4.47 -13.03 -6.46
CA ASN A 147 5.76 -13.65 -6.76
C ASN A 147 6.31 -14.54 -5.63
N SER A 148 5.56 -14.75 -4.54
CA SER A 148 5.98 -15.55 -3.40
C SER A 148 5.66 -17.05 -3.54
N GLN A 149 6.08 -17.85 -2.55
CA GLN A 149 5.78 -19.28 -2.41
C GLN A 149 4.28 -19.63 -2.52
N ILE A 150 3.39 -18.67 -2.21
CA ILE A 150 1.93 -18.80 -2.34
C ILE A 150 1.40 -18.02 -3.54
N GLY A 151 1.98 -16.84 -3.84
CA GLY A 151 1.52 -15.99 -4.93
C GLY A 151 1.70 -16.64 -6.32
N VAL A 152 2.84 -17.26 -6.57
CA VAL A 152 3.15 -17.93 -7.85
C VAL A 152 2.15 -19.05 -8.17
N PRO A 153 1.90 -20.04 -7.29
CA PRO A 153 0.93 -21.10 -7.62
C PRO A 153 -0.48 -20.56 -7.87
N LEU A 154 -0.92 -19.52 -7.15
CA LEU A 154 -2.21 -18.88 -7.41
C LEU A 154 -2.22 -18.16 -8.77
N SER A 155 -1.11 -17.53 -9.15
CA SER A 155 -0.97 -16.86 -10.45
C SER A 155 -1.07 -17.84 -11.62
N VAL A 156 -0.37 -18.97 -11.51
CA VAL A 156 -0.31 -20.00 -12.55
C VAL A 156 -1.63 -20.77 -12.66
N TRP A 157 -2.40 -20.85 -11.57
CA TRP A 157 -3.70 -21.52 -11.57
C TRP A 157 -4.76 -20.85 -12.46
N GLU A 158 -4.60 -19.55 -12.75
CA GLU A 158 -5.49 -18.80 -13.64
C GLU A 158 -5.23 -19.09 -15.14
N LEU A 159 -4.25 -19.96 -15.45
CA LEU A 159 -3.93 -20.34 -16.82
C LEU A 159 -5.07 -21.17 -17.44
N SER A 160 -5.36 -20.90 -18.71
CA SER A 160 -6.45 -21.53 -19.46
C SER A 160 -6.03 -21.79 -20.91
N GLU A 161 -6.85 -22.55 -21.64
CA GLU A 161 -6.59 -22.91 -23.05
C GLU A 161 -6.64 -21.71 -24.01
N GLU A 162 -7.18 -20.57 -23.58
CA GLU A 162 -7.31 -19.34 -24.37
C GLU A 162 -5.99 -18.55 -24.43
N HIS A 163 -5.09 -18.79 -23.48
CA HIS A 163 -3.83 -18.08 -23.40
C HIS A 163 -2.80 -18.66 -24.37
N THR A 164 -2.05 -17.76 -25.01
CA THR A 164 -1.01 -18.07 -26.00
C THR A 164 0.39 -17.65 -25.55
N LEU A 165 0.50 -16.85 -24.48
CA LEU A 165 1.76 -16.50 -23.81
C LEU A 165 1.50 -16.36 -22.29
N ALA A 166 2.43 -16.80 -21.45
CA ALA A 166 2.37 -16.54 -20.01
C ALA A 166 3.60 -15.77 -19.51
N ILE A 167 3.39 -14.83 -18.58
CA ILE A 167 4.46 -14.01 -17.99
C ILE A 167 4.35 -14.04 -16.47
N PHE A 168 5.20 -14.83 -15.81
CA PHE A 168 5.19 -15.00 -14.37
C PHE A 168 6.47 -14.48 -13.72
N GLU A 169 6.32 -13.82 -12.57
CA GLU A 169 7.44 -13.38 -11.76
C GLU A 169 7.61 -14.23 -10.50
N ALA A 170 8.86 -14.44 -10.10
CA ALA A 170 9.22 -15.21 -8.91
C ALA A 170 10.19 -14.43 -8.02
N GLY A 171 9.90 -14.43 -6.71
CA GLY A 171 10.69 -13.86 -5.64
C GLY A 171 11.08 -14.94 -4.63
N ILE A 172 12.23 -14.72 -3.99
CA ILE A 172 12.77 -15.57 -2.93
C ILE A 172 13.32 -14.70 -1.80
N SER A 173 13.26 -15.25 -0.60
CA SER A 173 13.70 -14.66 0.65
C SER A 173 14.65 -15.58 1.43
N GLN A 174 14.67 -16.87 1.11
CA GLN A 174 15.51 -17.90 1.74
C GLN A 174 16.08 -18.87 0.69
N PRO A 175 17.17 -19.59 0.99
CA PRO A 175 17.67 -20.67 0.15
C PRO A 175 16.63 -21.78 -0.02
N ASN A 176 16.72 -22.52 -1.13
CA ASN A 176 15.81 -23.60 -1.49
C ASN A 176 14.35 -23.16 -1.65
N GLU A 177 14.08 -21.91 -1.98
CA GLU A 177 12.72 -21.46 -2.30
C GLU A 177 12.41 -21.57 -3.79
N MET A 178 13.42 -21.39 -4.65
CA MET A 178 13.24 -21.38 -6.09
C MET A 178 13.02 -22.78 -6.66
N GLU A 179 13.58 -23.82 -6.04
CA GLU A 179 13.36 -25.23 -6.41
C GLU A 179 11.88 -25.64 -6.39
N TYR A 180 11.05 -24.91 -5.63
CA TYR A 180 9.61 -25.13 -5.56
C TYR A 180 8.81 -24.25 -6.51
N LEU A 181 9.39 -23.15 -7.00
CA LEU A 181 8.72 -22.23 -7.92
C LEU A 181 9.00 -22.58 -9.38
N GLU A 182 10.20 -23.06 -9.70
CA GLU A 182 10.58 -23.46 -11.06
C GLU A 182 9.61 -24.51 -11.64
N PRO A 183 9.24 -25.59 -10.92
CA PRO A 183 8.33 -26.60 -11.47
C PRO A 183 6.91 -26.08 -11.70
N ILE A 184 6.56 -24.95 -11.08
CA ILE A 184 5.24 -24.31 -11.23
C ILE A 184 5.24 -23.40 -12.46
N ILE A 185 6.32 -22.63 -12.68
CA ILE A 185 6.38 -21.68 -13.79
C ILE A 185 6.79 -22.39 -15.09
N GLN A 186 7.79 -23.27 -15.02
CA GLN A 186 8.43 -23.94 -16.17
C GLN A 186 8.69 -22.98 -17.33
N PRO A 187 9.55 -21.96 -17.12
CA PRO A 187 9.78 -20.92 -18.10
C PRO A 187 10.59 -21.44 -19.30
N ASN A 188 10.21 -21.01 -20.50
CA ASN A 188 10.99 -21.22 -21.72
C ASN A 188 11.99 -20.06 -21.95
N ILE A 189 11.60 -18.86 -21.51
CA ILE A 189 12.39 -17.63 -21.59
C ILE A 189 12.57 -17.10 -20.18
N GLY A 190 13.80 -16.98 -19.72
CA GLY A 190 14.15 -16.42 -18.43
C GLY A 190 14.59 -14.96 -18.55
N ILE A 191 14.17 -14.11 -17.62
CA ILE A 191 14.69 -12.75 -17.46
C ILE A 191 15.23 -12.61 -16.04
N PHE A 192 16.55 -12.46 -15.92
CA PHE A 192 17.22 -12.10 -14.68
C PHE A 192 17.51 -10.59 -14.73
N THR A 193 16.80 -9.83 -13.88
CA THR A 193 16.87 -8.36 -13.85
C THR A 193 18.17 -7.88 -13.18
N ASN A 194 18.10 -7.41 -11.94
CA ASN A 194 19.24 -6.96 -11.14
C ASN A 194 19.34 -7.71 -9.81
N LEU A 195 20.51 -7.57 -9.18
CA LEU A 195 20.82 -8.12 -7.86
C LEU A 195 21.09 -6.99 -6.86
N GLY A 196 20.01 -6.38 -6.36
CA GLY A 196 20.03 -5.43 -5.24
C GLY A 196 20.00 -6.11 -3.85
N SER A 197 20.03 -5.31 -2.79
CA SER A 197 20.18 -5.74 -1.38
C SER A 197 18.95 -6.39 -0.72
N ALA A 198 17.78 -6.36 -1.39
CA ALA A 198 16.54 -6.88 -0.83
C ALA A 198 16.64 -8.37 -0.45
N HIS A 199 16.36 -8.73 0.81
CA HIS A 199 16.50 -10.09 1.36
C HIS A 199 17.92 -10.64 1.47
N ASP A 200 18.96 -9.79 1.50
CA ASP A 200 20.34 -10.25 1.73
C ASP A 200 20.49 -11.01 3.06
N GLU A 201 19.71 -10.68 4.10
CA GLU A 201 19.71 -11.36 5.41
C GLU A 201 19.42 -12.87 5.34
N GLY A 202 18.77 -13.34 4.28
CA GLY A 202 18.46 -14.76 4.09
C GLY A 202 19.59 -15.58 3.47
N PHE A 203 20.65 -14.95 2.98
CA PHE A 203 21.71 -15.61 2.21
C PHE A 203 23.09 -15.28 2.78
N GLU A 204 23.99 -16.26 2.77
CA GLU A 204 25.38 -16.10 3.22
C GLU A 204 26.18 -15.19 2.28
N SER A 205 25.81 -15.12 1.00
CA SER A 205 26.45 -14.24 0.04
C SER A 205 25.54 -13.83 -1.12
N ARG A 206 25.91 -12.74 -1.80
CA ARG A 206 25.26 -12.33 -3.07
C ARG A 206 25.35 -13.41 -4.16
N LEU A 207 26.43 -14.19 -4.18
CA LEU A 207 26.59 -15.30 -5.12
C LEU A 207 25.60 -16.43 -4.82
N GLU A 208 25.41 -16.78 -3.55
CA GLU A 208 24.42 -17.78 -3.15
C GLU A 208 23.01 -17.34 -3.55
N LYS A 209 22.65 -16.09 -3.24
CA LYS A 209 21.35 -15.50 -3.64
C LYS A 209 21.15 -15.51 -5.15
N ALA A 210 22.18 -15.14 -5.92
CA ALA A 210 22.14 -15.19 -7.37
C ALA A 210 21.98 -16.62 -7.88
N THR A 211 22.69 -17.58 -7.29
CA THR A 211 22.61 -19.01 -7.62
C THR A 211 21.23 -19.58 -7.33
N GLU A 212 20.64 -19.26 -6.17
CA GLU A 212 19.28 -19.66 -5.83
C GLU A 212 18.26 -19.07 -6.81
N LYS A 213 18.39 -17.78 -7.20
CA LYS A 213 17.53 -17.18 -8.23
C LYS A 213 17.70 -17.82 -9.60
N ALA A 214 18.94 -18.15 -9.97
CA ALA A 214 19.27 -18.75 -11.25
C ALA A 214 18.64 -20.14 -11.44
N LYS A 215 18.30 -20.86 -10.35
CA LYS A 215 17.55 -22.13 -10.41
C LYS A 215 16.24 -22.03 -11.20
N LEU A 216 15.60 -20.85 -11.26
CA LEU A 216 14.39 -20.64 -12.07
C LEU A 216 14.62 -20.94 -13.56
N PHE A 217 15.86 -20.84 -14.02
CA PHE A 217 16.24 -20.88 -15.42
C PHE A 217 16.94 -22.18 -15.83
N GLU A 218 16.98 -23.20 -14.96
CA GLU A 218 17.66 -24.46 -15.23
C GLU A 218 17.20 -25.13 -16.53
N ASN A 219 15.90 -25.03 -16.85
CA ASN A 219 15.30 -25.64 -18.04
C ASN A 219 14.89 -24.61 -19.11
N CYS A 220 15.36 -23.36 -19.01
CA CYS A 220 15.05 -22.34 -20.00
C CYS A 220 15.74 -22.63 -21.33
N LYS A 221 15.09 -22.26 -22.43
CA LYS A 221 15.73 -22.24 -23.76
C LYS A 221 16.51 -20.96 -23.98
N PHE A 222 16.01 -19.85 -23.43
CA PHE A 222 16.60 -18.52 -23.58
C PHE A 222 16.72 -17.85 -22.21
N LEU A 223 17.84 -17.18 -21.95
CA LEU A 223 18.03 -16.41 -20.71
C LEU A 223 18.55 -15.01 -21.04
N ILE A 224 17.82 -13.99 -20.58
CA ILE A 224 18.13 -12.58 -20.77
C ILE A 224 18.62 -12.01 -19.43
N SER A 225 19.81 -11.40 -19.44
CA SER A 225 20.33 -10.68 -18.27
C SER A 225 21.29 -9.56 -18.68
N ARG A 226 21.49 -8.61 -17.77
CA ARG A 226 22.47 -7.53 -17.94
C ARG A 226 23.85 -8.03 -17.49
N ASP A 227 24.81 -8.01 -18.40
CA ASP A 227 26.17 -8.52 -18.22
C ASP A 227 27.08 -7.51 -17.48
N ILE A 228 26.67 -7.12 -16.27
CA ILE A 228 27.44 -6.26 -15.36
C ILE A 228 27.48 -6.80 -13.93
N TYR A 229 26.54 -7.69 -13.59
CA TYR A 229 26.39 -8.21 -12.24
C TYR A 229 27.23 -9.49 -12.08
N SER A 230 28.46 -9.36 -11.58
CA SER A 230 29.42 -10.48 -11.46
C SER A 230 28.87 -11.74 -10.78
N ALA A 231 28.09 -11.57 -9.70
CA ALA A 231 27.43 -12.67 -9.00
C ALA A 231 26.34 -13.36 -9.85
N VAL A 232 25.56 -12.59 -10.60
CA VAL A 232 24.55 -13.12 -11.54
C VAL A 232 25.24 -13.84 -12.68
N ASN A 233 26.28 -13.24 -13.27
CA ASN A 233 27.06 -13.86 -14.33
C ASN A 233 27.68 -15.18 -13.89
N THR A 234 28.27 -15.22 -12.69
CA THR A 234 28.83 -16.46 -12.14
C THR A 234 27.75 -17.52 -11.94
N ALA A 235 26.60 -17.13 -11.38
CA ALA A 235 25.46 -18.03 -11.21
C ALA A 235 24.94 -18.59 -12.55
N ILE A 236 24.89 -17.76 -13.60
CA ILE A 236 24.48 -18.14 -14.95
C ILE A 236 25.53 -19.04 -15.63
N LEU A 237 26.83 -18.76 -15.46
CA LEU A 237 27.91 -19.61 -15.98
C LEU A 237 27.85 -21.02 -15.37
N ASN A 238 27.57 -21.12 -14.07
CA ASN A 238 27.42 -22.41 -13.40
C ASN A 238 26.22 -23.22 -13.92
N LEU A 239 25.23 -22.58 -14.56
CA LEU A 239 24.16 -23.30 -15.26
C LEU A 239 24.66 -23.89 -16.59
N LYS A 240 25.63 -23.26 -17.26
CA LYS A 240 26.14 -23.57 -18.61
C LYS A 240 27.16 -24.73 -18.71
N GLU A 241 27.37 -25.50 -17.65
CA GLU A 241 28.26 -26.67 -17.70
C GLU A 241 27.48 -27.98 -17.97
N ARG A 242 26.22 -27.89 -18.44
CA ARG A 242 25.29 -29.03 -18.58
C ARG A 242 24.89 -29.24 -20.05
N GLU A 243 24.63 -30.49 -20.47
CA GLU A 243 24.09 -30.73 -21.83
C GLU A 243 22.65 -30.16 -21.94
N GLY A 244 22.41 -29.24 -22.88
CA GLY A 244 21.07 -28.67 -23.16
C GLY A 244 20.87 -27.19 -22.77
N ASP A 245 21.94 -26.45 -22.49
CA ASP A 245 21.91 -25.11 -21.89
C ASP A 245 21.04 -24.04 -22.57
N PRO A 246 20.49 -23.08 -21.79
CA PRO A 246 19.83 -21.90 -22.32
C PRO A 246 20.78 -21.09 -23.21
N HIS A 247 20.30 -20.69 -24.39
CA HIS A 247 20.94 -19.67 -25.19
C HIS A 247 20.89 -18.35 -24.41
N PHE A 248 22.06 -17.89 -23.98
CA PHE A 248 22.17 -16.66 -23.22
C PHE A 248 22.19 -15.45 -24.15
N PHE A 249 21.18 -14.60 -24.00
CA PHE A 249 21.05 -13.31 -24.64
C PHE A 249 21.39 -12.23 -23.62
N GLY A 250 22.69 -12.05 -23.39
CA GLY A 250 23.20 -10.98 -22.54
C GLY A 250 23.13 -9.63 -23.24
N TRP A 251 22.95 -8.56 -22.48
CA TRP A 251 23.24 -7.22 -22.98
C TRP A 251 24.14 -6.48 -21.99
N THR A 252 25.06 -5.67 -22.49
CA THR A 252 25.98 -4.88 -21.65
C THR A 252 25.97 -3.42 -22.09
N THR A 253 26.37 -2.54 -21.18
CA THR A 253 26.67 -1.14 -21.48
C THR A 253 28.16 -0.82 -21.28
N GLN A 254 29.00 -1.84 -21.20
CA GLN A 254 30.45 -1.73 -21.04
C GLN A 254 31.15 -2.07 -22.36
N ASP A 255 32.33 -1.49 -22.59
CA ASP A 255 33.12 -1.66 -23.83
C ASP A 255 33.57 -3.10 -24.10
N VAL A 256 33.49 -3.99 -23.10
CA VAL A 256 33.89 -5.40 -23.20
C VAL A 256 32.75 -6.28 -22.68
N ALA A 257 32.12 -7.05 -23.57
CA ALA A 257 31.19 -8.10 -23.19
C ALA A 257 31.94 -9.30 -22.59
N ILE A 258 31.43 -9.84 -21.48
CA ILE A 258 31.98 -11.06 -20.85
C ILE A 258 31.52 -12.29 -21.65
N TYR A 259 30.35 -12.22 -22.29
CA TYR A 259 29.81 -13.30 -23.12
C TYR A 259 29.94 -13.03 -24.62
N PRO A 260 30.40 -14.03 -25.41
CA PRO A 260 30.53 -13.90 -26.87
C PRO A 260 29.21 -13.60 -27.59
N SER A 261 28.06 -14.01 -27.02
CA SER A 261 26.71 -13.83 -27.58
C SER A 261 25.97 -12.61 -27.04
N ALA A 262 26.63 -11.72 -26.29
CA ALA A 262 25.99 -10.55 -25.74
C ALA A 262 25.90 -9.41 -26.76
N VAL A 263 24.79 -8.67 -26.69
CA VAL A 263 24.55 -7.50 -27.51
C VAL A 263 25.14 -6.27 -26.81
N ASP A 264 25.98 -5.50 -27.51
CA ASP A 264 26.59 -4.28 -26.99
C ASP A 264 25.57 -3.14 -27.07
N MET A 265 25.24 -2.53 -25.94
CA MET A 265 24.34 -1.37 -25.88
C MET A 265 25.07 -0.11 -25.48
N ARG A 266 25.02 0.90 -26.34
CA ARG A 266 25.67 2.18 -26.11
C ARG A 266 24.65 3.29 -25.92
N TYR A 267 24.88 4.09 -24.89
CA TYR A 267 24.20 5.37 -24.72
C TYR A 267 24.72 6.33 -25.79
N LEU A 268 23.85 6.75 -26.71
CA LEU A 268 24.24 7.58 -27.83
C LEU A 268 24.09 9.07 -27.52
N ASP A 269 23.04 9.47 -26.81
CA ASP A 269 22.82 10.85 -26.37
C ASP A 269 21.68 10.93 -25.32
N PRO A 270 21.93 11.41 -24.09
CA PRO A 270 20.86 11.78 -23.16
C PRO A 270 20.19 13.08 -23.62
N ASN A 271 18.88 13.04 -23.87
CA ASN A 271 18.10 14.20 -24.31
C ASN A 271 17.04 14.59 -23.26
N VAL A 272 16.53 15.82 -23.33
CA VAL A 272 15.42 16.27 -22.47
C VAL A 272 14.19 15.38 -22.73
N GLY A 273 13.77 14.59 -21.74
CA GLY A 273 12.60 13.70 -21.81
C GLY A 273 12.86 12.25 -22.23
N GLY A 274 14.11 11.81 -22.39
CA GLY A 274 14.41 10.42 -22.75
C GLY A 274 15.88 10.13 -23.08
N VAL A 275 16.16 8.91 -23.54
CA VAL A 275 17.53 8.45 -23.83
C VAL A 275 17.56 7.71 -25.16
N ASN A 276 18.50 8.07 -26.04
CA ASN A 276 18.79 7.29 -27.24
C ASN A 276 19.77 6.15 -26.92
N VAL A 277 19.36 4.92 -27.22
CA VAL A 277 20.18 3.72 -27.03
C VAL A 277 20.44 3.07 -28.39
N GLY A 278 21.73 2.83 -28.68
CA GLY A 278 22.16 2.04 -29.82
C GLY A 278 22.42 0.60 -29.38
N LEU A 279 21.80 -0.35 -30.04
CA LEU A 279 22.00 -1.78 -29.85
C LEU A 279 22.85 -2.32 -31.01
N TYR A 280 24.01 -2.87 -30.71
CA TYR A 280 24.97 -3.42 -31.67
C TYR A 280 25.12 -4.93 -31.46
N ASP A 281 24.76 -5.69 -32.48
CA ASP A 281 24.99 -7.14 -32.50
C ASP A 281 26.36 -7.43 -33.14
N PRO A 282 27.34 -7.92 -32.36
CA PRO A 282 28.69 -8.19 -32.87
C PRO A 282 28.76 -9.35 -33.87
N HIS A 283 27.72 -10.20 -33.97
CA HIS A 283 27.71 -11.34 -34.88
C HIS A 283 27.20 -10.98 -36.27
N THR A 284 26.14 -10.17 -36.33
CA THR A 284 25.52 -9.73 -37.58
C THR A 284 26.09 -8.40 -38.08
N ASN A 285 26.82 -7.68 -37.21
CA ASN A 285 27.30 -6.32 -37.43
C ASN A 285 26.15 -5.32 -37.67
N GLU A 286 24.92 -5.69 -37.29
CA GLU A 286 23.74 -4.84 -37.36
C GLU A 286 23.69 -3.86 -36.19
N LYS A 287 23.19 -2.66 -36.47
CA LYS A 287 23.00 -1.60 -35.47
C LYS A 287 21.55 -1.14 -35.51
N LEU A 288 20.86 -1.30 -34.39
CA LEU A 288 19.50 -0.80 -34.17
C LEU A 288 19.56 0.40 -33.23
N ASN A 289 18.67 1.37 -33.41
CA ASN A 289 18.61 2.54 -32.53
C ASN A 289 17.20 2.71 -31.97
N PHE A 290 17.13 2.90 -30.66
CA PHE A 290 15.87 3.11 -29.95
C PHE A 290 15.90 4.41 -29.17
N TYR A 291 14.80 5.16 -29.22
CA TYR A 291 14.52 6.25 -28.30
C TYR A 291 13.65 5.72 -27.16
N LEU A 292 14.13 5.88 -25.93
CA LEU A 292 13.40 5.48 -24.72
C LEU A 292 12.82 6.74 -24.07
N PRO A 293 11.50 6.82 -23.83
CA PRO A 293 10.87 7.99 -23.21
C PRO A 293 11.09 8.05 -21.68
N PHE A 294 12.18 7.47 -21.19
CA PHE A 294 12.50 7.36 -19.77
C PHE A 294 13.89 7.94 -19.51
N SER A 295 14.01 8.79 -18.49
CA SER A 295 15.28 9.35 -18.02
C SER A 295 15.85 8.61 -16.82
N ASN A 296 15.03 7.85 -16.08
CA ASN A 296 15.46 7.08 -14.92
C ASN A 296 16.30 5.85 -15.35
N PRO A 297 17.54 5.68 -14.83
CA PRO A 297 18.40 4.55 -15.20
C PRO A 297 17.78 3.16 -15.00
N ALA A 298 16.98 2.96 -13.95
CA ALA A 298 16.31 1.70 -13.68
C ALA A 298 15.18 1.43 -14.69
N HIS A 299 14.44 2.47 -15.11
CA HIS A 299 13.42 2.36 -16.15
C HIS A 299 14.04 2.08 -17.51
N VAL A 300 15.17 2.71 -17.81
CA VAL A 300 15.96 2.41 -19.00
C VAL A 300 16.37 0.94 -18.98
N GLU A 301 17.00 0.44 -17.91
CA GLU A 301 17.39 -0.97 -17.78
C GLU A 301 16.20 -1.94 -17.94
N ASN A 302 15.07 -1.66 -17.29
CA ASN A 302 13.85 -2.47 -17.43
C ASN A 302 13.32 -2.48 -18.87
N CYS A 303 13.38 -1.34 -19.56
CA CYS A 303 12.92 -1.22 -20.95
C CYS A 303 13.86 -2.00 -21.88
N LEU A 304 15.16 -1.97 -21.61
CA LEU A 304 16.16 -2.75 -22.35
C LEU A 304 15.93 -4.26 -22.23
N HIS A 305 15.58 -4.77 -21.05
CA HIS A 305 15.12 -6.17 -20.93
C HIS A 305 13.90 -6.47 -21.83
N CYS A 306 12.98 -5.53 -21.95
CA CYS A 306 11.80 -5.68 -22.81
C CYS A 306 12.19 -5.69 -24.31
N ILE A 307 13.07 -4.79 -24.74
CA ILE A 307 13.54 -4.70 -26.13
C ILE A 307 14.22 -6.00 -26.55
N VAL A 308 15.15 -6.50 -25.74
CA VAL A 308 15.85 -7.77 -26.02
C VAL A 308 14.86 -8.93 -26.09
N THR A 309 13.84 -8.94 -25.23
CA THR A 309 12.77 -9.93 -25.29
C THR A 309 11.97 -9.82 -26.59
N MET A 310 11.64 -8.62 -27.05
CA MET A 310 10.92 -8.42 -28.32
C MET A 310 11.77 -8.84 -29.53
N LEU A 311 13.07 -8.58 -29.52
CA LEU A 311 13.98 -9.06 -30.57
C LEU A 311 14.02 -10.60 -30.61
N LEU A 312 13.96 -11.27 -29.46
CA LEU A 312 13.84 -12.72 -29.38
C LEU A 312 12.54 -13.26 -30.02
N PHE A 313 11.47 -12.46 -30.01
CA PHE A 313 10.22 -12.75 -30.72
C PHE A 313 10.22 -12.23 -32.18
N GLU A 314 11.38 -11.87 -32.72
CA GLU A 314 11.59 -11.45 -34.12
C GLU A 314 10.85 -10.14 -34.51
N TYR A 315 10.53 -9.28 -33.53
CA TYR A 315 10.00 -7.94 -33.82
C TYR A 315 11.06 -7.05 -34.49
N LYS A 316 10.63 -6.23 -35.45
CA LYS A 316 11.52 -5.31 -36.18
C LYS A 316 11.73 -4.01 -35.42
N GLU A 317 12.86 -3.34 -35.64
CA GLU A 317 13.24 -2.07 -34.99
C GLU A 317 12.11 -1.03 -34.98
N LYS A 318 11.52 -0.76 -36.15
CA LYS A 318 10.44 0.22 -36.29
C LYS A 318 9.21 -0.14 -35.45
N GLU A 319 8.86 -1.43 -35.41
CA GLU A 319 7.71 -1.93 -34.66
C GLU A 319 7.94 -1.86 -33.14
N ILE A 320 9.16 -2.22 -32.70
CA ILE A 320 9.59 -2.07 -31.31
C ILE A 320 9.51 -0.61 -30.90
N GLN A 321 10.05 0.31 -31.70
CA GLN A 321 10.01 1.75 -31.40
C GLN A 321 8.58 2.30 -31.29
N GLU A 322 7.69 1.92 -32.23
CA GLU A 322 6.28 2.33 -32.20
C GLU A 322 5.56 1.84 -30.94
N LYS A 323 5.90 0.64 -30.46
CA LYS A 323 5.36 0.07 -29.22
C LYS A 323 5.96 0.72 -27.96
N ILE A 324 7.27 1.00 -27.94
CA ILE A 324 7.93 1.75 -26.85
C ILE A 324 7.35 3.15 -26.69
N ASN A 325 7.11 3.86 -27.80
CA ASN A 325 6.51 5.20 -27.75
C ASN A 325 5.10 5.20 -27.14
N LYS A 326 4.43 4.04 -27.12
CA LYS A 326 3.12 3.82 -26.52
C LYS A 326 3.20 3.17 -25.14
N LEU A 327 4.41 2.82 -24.66
CA LEU A 327 4.59 2.35 -23.29
C LEU A 327 4.17 3.47 -22.36
N LYS A 328 3.08 3.24 -21.65
CA LYS A 328 2.71 4.12 -20.55
C LYS A 328 3.64 3.80 -19.38
N ALA A 329 3.91 4.80 -18.55
CA ALA A 329 4.42 4.52 -17.22
C ALA A 329 3.51 3.45 -16.59
N VAL A 330 4.09 2.47 -15.90
CA VAL A 330 3.27 1.51 -15.14
C VAL A 330 2.72 2.25 -13.95
N GLU A 331 1.66 3.03 -14.17
CA GLU A 331 0.78 3.50 -13.14
C GLU A 331 -0.06 2.30 -12.70
N MET A 332 0.05 1.93 -11.43
CA MET A 332 -0.61 0.76 -10.89
C MET A 332 -2.14 0.99 -10.82
N ARG A 333 -2.87 0.01 -11.38
CA ARG A 333 -4.31 -0.06 -11.71
C ARG A 333 -5.31 0.20 -10.57
N LEU A 334 -6.54 0.54 -10.96
CA LEU A 334 -7.71 0.93 -10.14
C LEU A 334 -7.43 2.22 -9.36
N GLU A 335 -7.25 3.28 -10.13
CA GLU A 335 -7.03 4.59 -9.55
C GLU A 335 -8.35 5.12 -9.00
N LEU A 336 -8.41 5.26 -7.68
CA LEU A 336 -9.50 5.96 -7.02
C LEU A 336 -9.23 7.46 -7.16
N LYS A 337 -9.91 8.09 -8.12
CA LYS A 337 -9.86 9.54 -8.32
C LYS A 337 -11.02 10.20 -7.60
N GLN A 338 -10.83 11.46 -7.21
CA GLN A 338 -11.92 12.27 -6.68
C GLN A 338 -12.71 12.86 -7.84
N GLY A 339 -14.00 12.59 -7.88
CA GLY A 339 -14.91 13.14 -8.88
C GLY A 339 -15.56 14.44 -8.41
N ILE A 340 -16.08 15.20 -9.36
CA ILE A 340 -16.97 16.33 -9.13
C ILE A 340 -18.23 15.91 -8.35
N PHE A 341 -18.93 16.88 -7.73
CA PHE A 341 -20.19 16.65 -7.02
C PHE A 341 -20.11 15.58 -5.92
N ASN A 342 -18.98 15.51 -5.22
CA ASN A 342 -18.73 14.54 -4.15
C ASN A 342 -18.80 13.08 -4.63
N CYS A 343 -18.45 12.82 -5.90
CA CYS A 343 -18.34 11.47 -6.43
C CYS A 343 -16.93 10.90 -6.18
N SER A 344 -16.81 9.57 -6.12
CA SER A 344 -15.53 8.89 -6.28
C SER A 344 -15.50 8.22 -7.64
N LEU A 345 -14.39 8.31 -8.35
CA LEU A 345 -14.20 7.69 -9.65
C LEU A 345 -13.20 6.55 -9.50
N ILE A 346 -13.49 5.43 -10.12
CA ILE A 346 -12.58 4.29 -10.22
C ILE A 346 -12.25 4.18 -11.69
N ASP A 347 -11.03 4.59 -12.04
CA ASP A 347 -10.52 4.59 -13.40
C ASP A 347 -10.00 3.20 -13.77
N ASP A 348 -10.73 2.52 -14.67
CA ASP A 348 -10.35 1.24 -15.30
C ASP A 348 -10.58 1.32 -16.82
N THR A 349 -10.20 2.45 -17.42
CA THR A 349 -10.49 2.81 -18.82
C THR A 349 -9.64 2.08 -19.88
N TYR A 350 -8.79 1.16 -19.46
CA TYR A 350 -7.72 0.59 -20.30
C TYR A 350 -8.01 -0.77 -20.91
N ASN A 351 -8.79 -1.60 -20.21
CA ASN A 351 -9.14 -2.93 -20.66
C ASN A 351 -10.59 -3.24 -20.25
N ASN A 352 -11.35 -3.88 -21.14
CA ASN A 352 -12.75 -4.19 -20.91
C ASN A 352 -13.07 -5.64 -21.30
N ASP A 353 -12.83 -6.54 -20.36
CA ASP A 353 -13.17 -7.95 -20.42
C ASP A 353 -14.03 -8.34 -19.20
N PHE A 354 -14.74 -9.47 -19.30
CA PHE A 354 -15.66 -9.92 -18.25
C PHE A 354 -14.97 -10.22 -16.91
N GLY A 355 -13.77 -10.81 -16.93
CA GLY A 355 -13.00 -11.13 -15.73
C GLY A 355 -12.52 -9.87 -14.99
N GLY A 356 -11.99 -8.91 -15.74
CA GLY A 356 -11.58 -7.60 -15.25
C GLY A 356 -12.75 -6.79 -14.71
N LEU A 357 -13.95 -6.92 -15.29
CA LEU A 357 -15.14 -6.23 -14.79
C LEU A 357 -15.52 -6.73 -13.39
N ASN A 358 -15.48 -8.04 -13.15
CA ASN A 358 -15.78 -8.58 -11.83
C ASN A 358 -14.80 -8.06 -10.76
N VAL A 359 -13.52 -7.95 -11.10
CA VAL A 359 -12.49 -7.39 -10.19
C VAL A 359 -12.74 -5.90 -9.92
N ALA A 360 -13.08 -5.13 -10.95
CA ALA A 360 -13.36 -3.71 -10.82
C ALA A 360 -14.65 -3.44 -10.02
N LEU A 361 -15.67 -4.28 -10.15
CA LEU A 361 -16.89 -4.25 -9.34
C LEU A 361 -16.61 -4.63 -7.88
N ASP A 362 -15.74 -5.61 -7.62
CA ASP A 362 -15.31 -5.95 -6.26
C ASP A 362 -14.55 -4.79 -5.61
N PHE A 363 -13.76 -4.04 -6.39
CA PHE A 363 -13.11 -2.84 -5.91
C PHE A 363 -14.11 -1.70 -5.66
N LEU A 364 -15.07 -1.48 -6.55
CA LEU A 364 -16.18 -0.55 -6.35
C LEU A 364 -16.94 -0.84 -5.05
N LEU A 365 -17.20 -2.11 -4.74
CA LEU A 365 -17.82 -2.55 -3.49
C LEU A 365 -16.95 -2.27 -2.25
N GLN A 366 -15.64 -2.49 -2.35
CA GLN A 366 -14.70 -2.23 -1.26
C GLN A 366 -14.53 -0.74 -0.97
N GLN A 367 -14.70 0.11 -1.99
CA GLN A 367 -14.57 1.57 -1.90
C GLN A 367 -15.91 2.30 -1.70
N SER A 368 -17.04 1.58 -1.62
CA SER A 368 -18.37 2.21 -1.60
C SER A 368 -18.74 2.74 -0.21
N ASN A 369 -18.17 3.88 0.18
CA ASN A 369 -18.71 4.73 1.26
C ASN A 369 -19.81 5.68 0.73
N LYS A 370 -20.17 5.57 -0.56
CA LYS A 370 -21.20 6.36 -1.23
C LYS A 370 -22.53 5.60 -1.25
N PRO A 371 -23.67 6.29 -1.09
CA PRO A 371 -25.00 5.67 -1.05
C PRO A 371 -25.46 5.08 -2.38
N LYS A 372 -24.81 5.42 -3.49
CA LYS A 372 -25.18 4.98 -4.84
C LYS A 372 -23.93 4.59 -5.64
N ARG A 373 -24.02 3.49 -6.38
CA ARG A 373 -22.98 2.93 -7.22
C ARG A 373 -23.41 2.98 -8.67
N THR A 374 -22.57 3.62 -9.48
CA THR A 374 -22.78 3.79 -10.91
C THR A 374 -21.64 3.13 -11.67
N VAL A 375 -21.98 2.48 -12.76
CA VAL A 375 -21.02 1.78 -13.61
C VAL A 375 -21.15 2.30 -15.04
N ILE A 376 -20.09 2.90 -15.56
CA ILE A 376 -20.00 3.35 -16.96
C ILE A 376 -19.23 2.28 -17.74
N LEU A 377 -19.91 1.64 -18.70
CA LEU A 377 -19.39 0.50 -19.46
C LEU A 377 -19.43 0.75 -20.96
N SER A 378 -18.38 0.36 -21.66
CA SER A 378 -18.41 0.28 -23.13
C SER A 378 -18.79 -1.11 -23.64
N ASP A 379 -18.96 -1.25 -24.96
CA ASP A 379 -18.91 -2.56 -25.61
C ASP A 379 -17.61 -3.31 -25.29
N MET A 380 -17.70 -4.63 -25.15
CA MET A 380 -16.58 -5.54 -24.89
C MET A 380 -16.10 -6.21 -26.19
N PRO A 381 -14.80 -6.54 -26.32
CA PRO A 381 -14.27 -7.29 -27.48
C PRO A 381 -14.91 -8.67 -27.68
N GLU A 382 -15.45 -9.25 -26.61
CA GLU A 382 -16.14 -10.56 -26.57
C GLU A 382 -17.61 -10.49 -27.06
N GLU A 383 -18.01 -9.40 -27.72
CA GLU A 383 -19.38 -9.07 -28.15
C GLU A 383 -20.12 -10.18 -28.95
N ASN A 384 -19.38 -11.11 -29.56
CA ASN A 384 -19.94 -12.25 -30.30
C ASN A 384 -20.46 -13.39 -29.40
N GLN A 385 -20.21 -13.35 -28.08
CA GLN A 385 -20.73 -14.34 -27.14
C GLN A 385 -22.23 -14.12 -26.87
N LYS A 386 -23.05 -15.12 -27.21
CA LYS A 386 -24.50 -15.08 -26.99
C LYS A 386 -24.82 -14.92 -25.49
N GLY A 387 -25.54 -13.85 -25.14
CA GLY A 387 -25.97 -13.56 -23.77
C GLY A 387 -24.91 -12.91 -22.87
N LEU A 388 -23.79 -12.41 -23.41
CA LEU A 388 -22.74 -11.75 -22.61
C LEU A 388 -23.27 -10.55 -21.82
N TYR A 389 -23.96 -9.62 -22.48
CA TYR A 389 -24.45 -8.41 -21.82
C TYR A 389 -25.54 -8.70 -20.78
N GLU A 390 -26.39 -9.71 -21.01
CA GLU A 390 -27.36 -10.18 -20.00
C GLU A 390 -26.62 -10.63 -18.72
N LYS A 391 -25.51 -11.38 -18.85
CA LYS A 391 -24.67 -11.78 -17.72
C LYS A 391 -24.00 -10.58 -17.04
N ILE A 392 -23.59 -9.56 -17.79
CA ILE A 392 -23.01 -8.33 -17.24
C ILE A 392 -24.03 -7.58 -16.39
N PHE A 393 -25.25 -7.37 -16.88
CA PHE A 393 -26.31 -6.71 -16.11
C PHE A 393 -26.70 -7.53 -14.87
N GLN A 394 -26.76 -8.86 -14.97
CA GLN A 394 -26.97 -9.74 -13.81
C GLN A 394 -25.83 -9.63 -12.78
N LEU A 395 -24.58 -9.53 -13.24
CA LEU A 395 -23.42 -9.34 -12.37
C LEU A 395 -23.49 -7.99 -11.65
N CYS A 396 -23.79 -6.91 -12.37
CA CYS A 396 -23.99 -5.58 -11.79
C CYS A 396 -25.10 -5.59 -10.72
N ALA A 397 -26.27 -6.19 -11.01
CA ALA A 397 -27.37 -6.30 -10.05
C ALA A 397 -26.93 -7.05 -8.79
N LYS A 398 -26.27 -8.21 -8.96
CA LYS A 398 -25.78 -9.04 -7.86
C LYS A 398 -24.72 -8.32 -7.00
N LYS A 399 -23.95 -7.42 -7.60
CA LYS A 399 -22.94 -6.58 -6.93
C LYS A 399 -23.52 -5.27 -6.39
N GLY A 400 -24.85 -5.11 -6.38
CA GLY A 400 -25.51 -3.93 -5.82
C GLY A 400 -25.19 -2.63 -6.55
N VAL A 401 -25.06 -2.69 -7.88
CA VAL A 401 -24.98 -1.52 -8.75
C VAL A 401 -26.38 -1.01 -9.02
N GLU A 402 -26.65 0.24 -8.69
CA GLU A 402 -27.98 0.85 -8.88
C GLU A 402 -28.14 1.53 -10.23
N ARG A 403 -27.04 1.94 -10.88
CA ARG A 403 -27.07 2.62 -12.19
C ARG A 403 -26.00 2.12 -13.15
N VAL A 404 -26.38 1.88 -14.40
CA VAL A 404 -25.46 1.51 -15.49
C VAL A 404 -25.59 2.51 -16.64
N ILE A 405 -24.47 3.08 -17.07
CA ILE A 405 -24.37 3.92 -18.25
C ILE A 405 -23.60 3.12 -19.30
N ALA A 406 -24.31 2.64 -20.31
CA ALA A 406 -23.79 1.75 -21.33
C ALA A 406 -23.54 2.53 -22.64
N ILE A 407 -22.31 2.47 -23.16
CA ILE A 407 -21.87 3.25 -24.33
C ILE A 407 -21.38 2.28 -25.41
N GLY A 408 -22.10 2.21 -26.53
CA GLY A 408 -21.73 1.39 -27.68
C GLY A 408 -22.93 0.82 -28.44
N GLU A 409 -22.73 0.56 -29.72
CA GLU A 409 -23.78 0.10 -30.64
C GLU A 409 -24.35 -1.27 -30.28
N ASN A 410 -23.56 -2.16 -29.67
CA ASN A 410 -23.99 -3.51 -29.35
C ASN A 410 -24.70 -3.56 -27.99
N ILE A 411 -24.11 -2.97 -26.94
CA ILE A 411 -24.69 -2.91 -25.59
C ILE A 411 -26.00 -2.12 -25.55
N LYS A 412 -26.15 -1.11 -26.43
CA LYS A 412 -27.38 -0.33 -26.60
C LYS A 412 -28.58 -1.14 -27.12
N ARG A 413 -28.34 -2.29 -27.78
CA ARG A 413 -29.40 -3.13 -28.36
C ARG A 413 -29.89 -4.23 -27.41
N VAL A 414 -29.32 -4.30 -26.21
CA VAL A 414 -29.60 -5.37 -25.25
C VAL A 414 -30.90 -5.09 -24.51
N LEU A 415 -31.74 -6.12 -24.37
CA LEU A 415 -32.87 -6.08 -23.45
C LEU A 415 -32.35 -6.31 -22.03
N ILE A 416 -32.68 -5.41 -21.11
CA ILE A 416 -32.30 -5.55 -19.70
C ILE A 416 -33.06 -6.77 -19.13
N PRO A 417 -32.36 -7.79 -18.61
CA PRO A 417 -33.02 -8.96 -18.03
C PRO A 417 -33.78 -8.61 -16.75
N ASP A 418 -34.86 -9.33 -16.45
CA ASP A 418 -35.55 -9.23 -15.15
C ASP A 418 -34.59 -9.65 -14.03
N THR A 419 -34.18 -8.69 -13.19
CA THR A 419 -33.29 -8.89 -12.03
C THR A 419 -34.00 -8.60 -10.72
N GLU A 420 -33.58 -9.25 -9.62
CA GLU A 420 -34.13 -9.00 -8.28
C GLU A 420 -33.90 -7.55 -7.78
N THR A 421 -32.88 -6.88 -8.34
CA THR A 421 -32.50 -5.49 -8.06
C THR A 421 -32.80 -4.64 -9.28
N LEU A 422 -33.50 -3.52 -9.12
CA LEU A 422 -33.84 -2.62 -10.23
C LEU A 422 -32.60 -1.78 -10.62
N ILE A 423 -32.11 -1.94 -11.84
CA ILE A 423 -31.00 -1.14 -12.39
C ILE A 423 -31.57 0.01 -13.22
N ASP A 424 -31.16 1.24 -12.91
CA ASP A 424 -31.33 2.39 -13.79
C ASP A 424 -30.29 2.33 -14.93
N ALA A 425 -30.71 1.94 -16.13
CA ALA A 425 -29.81 1.79 -17.28
C ALA A 425 -30.04 2.89 -18.33
N GLN A 426 -28.96 3.54 -18.76
CA GLN A 426 -28.95 4.57 -19.79
C GLN A 426 -27.99 4.18 -20.91
N PHE A 427 -28.36 4.45 -22.15
CA PHE A 427 -27.64 3.94 -23.32
C PHE A 427 -27.24 5.04 -24.30
N PHE A 428 -25.97 5.04 -24.69
CA PHE A 428 -25.36 6.00 -25.62
C PHE A 428 -24.73 5.24 -26.79
N ALA A 429 -24.73 5.83 -27.99
CA ALA A 429 -24.07 5.21 -29.13
C ALA A 429 -22.56 5.46 -29.08
N THR A 430 -22.15 6.67 -28.70
CA THR A 430 -20.75 7.09 -28.61
C THR A 430 -20.43 7.81 -27.30
N THR A 431 -19.14 7.92 -26.99
CA THR A 431 -18.64 8.67 -25.83
C THR A 431 -18.95 10.17 -25.96
N GLU A 432 -18.91 10.70 -27.19
CA GLU A 432 -19.28 12.07 -27.50
C GLU A 432 -20.75 12.38 -27.21
N ASP A 433 -21.67 11.45 -27.53
CA ASP A 433 -23.09 11.62 -27.19
C ASP A 433 -23.29 11.74 -25.67
N PHE A 434 -22.63 10.85 -24.91
CA PHE A 434 -22.65 10.90 -23.44
C PHE A 434 -22.09 12.22 -22.90
N LEU A 435 -20.95 12.68 -23.42
CA LEU A 435 -20.31 13.92 -22.98
C LEU A 435 -21.15 15.16 -23.31
N SER A 436 -21.87 15.15 -24.44
CA SER A 436 -22.80 16.23 -24.81
C SER A 436 -23.96 16.30 -23.82
N ASP A 437 -24.65 15.18 -23.57
CA ASP A 437 -25.78 15.13 -22.64
C ASP A 437 -25.35 15.44 -21.18
N PHE A 438 -24.11 15.08 -20.82
CA PHE A 438 -23.52 15.50 -19.55
C PHE A 438 -23.27 17.01 -19.48
N ALA A 439 -22.75 17.63 -20.55
CA ALA A 439 -22.50 19.07 -20.61
C ALA A 439 -23.78 19.90 -20.61
N ASP A 440 -24.84 19.41 -21.27
CA ASP A 440 -26.16 20.06 -21.32
C ASP A 440 -26.95 19.89 -20.01
N GLY A 441 -26.48 19.01 -19.11
CA GLY A 441 -27.04 18.81 -17.77
C GLY A 441 -28.19 17.80 -17.70
N ASP A 442 -28.39 17.05 -18.79
CA ASP A 442 -29.36 15.94 -18.91
C ASP A 442 -28.89 14.71 -18.13
N ILE A 443 -27.57 14.50 -18.05
CA ILE A 443 -26.95 13.50 -17.16
C ILE A 443 -26.36 14.21 -15.95
N ARG A 444 -26.74 13.75 -14.75
CA ARG A 444 -26.20 14.28 -13.49
C ARG A 444 -25.56 13.18 -12.65
N PHE A 445 -24.52 13.57 -11.93
CA PHE A 445 -23.83 12.77 -10.91
C PHE A 445 -23.82 13.54 -9.60
N GLY A 446 -23.94 12.85 -8.47
CA GLY A 446 -23.87 13.49 -7.16
C GLY A 446 -23.86 12.48 -6.01
N ASN A 447 -22.80 12.53 -5.21
CA ASN A 447 -22.58 11.62 -4.08
C ASN A 447 -22.65 10.12 -4.46
N GLU A 448 -22.03 9.75 -5.58
CA GLU A 448 -22.02 8.38 -6.12
C GLU A 448 -20.59 7.83 -6.23
N ALA A 449 -20.42 6.51 -6.13
CA ALA A 449 -19.17 5.84 -6.51
C ALA A 449 -19.31 5.35 -7.95
N ILE A 450 -18.41 5.81 -8.83
CA ILE A 450 -18.52 5.64 -10.28
C ILE A 450 -17.36 4.78 -10.75
N LEU A 451 -17.63 3.56 -11.22
CA LEU A 451 -16.66 2.76 -11.94
C LEU A 451 -16.72 3.10 -13.42
N ILE A 452 -15.58 3.45 -14.01
CA ILE A 452 -15.47 3.77 -15.43
C ILE A 452 -14.62 2.70 -16.08
N LYS A 453 -15.24 1.83 -16.89
CA LYS A 453 -14.57 0.70 -17.53
C LYS A 453 -14.92 0.63 -19.01
N GLY A 454 -13.92 0.74 -19.87
CA GLY A 454 -14.13 0.85 -21.31
C GLY A 454 -13.02 0.22 -22.12
N ALA A 455 -13.37 -0.28 -23.30
CA ALA A 455 -12.41 -0.70 -24.30
C ALA A 455 -11.79 0.56 -24.91
N ARG A 456 -10.48 0.50 -25.20
CA ARG A 456 -9.69 1.65 -25.66
C ARG A 456 -10.30 2.43 -26.84
N ARG A 457 -11.03 1.77 -27.74
CA ARG A 457 -11.69 2.40 -28.91
C ARG A 457 -12.76 3.45 -28.53
N PHE A 458 -13.23 3.44 -27.28
CA PHE A 458 -14.25 4.37 -26.77
C PHE A 458 -13.66 5.57 -26.03
N GLU A 459 -12.34 5.62 -25.81
CA GLU A 459 -11.67 6.80 -25.23
C GLU A 459 -12.30 7.31 -23.92
N PHE A 460 -12.64 6.38 -23.01
CA PHE A 460 -13.28 6.73 -21.73
C PHE A 460 -12.40 7.58 -20.81
N GLU A 461 -11.12 7.74 -21.12
CA GLU A 461 -10.24 8.73 -20.49
C GLU A 461 -10.86 10.14 -20.56
N LYS A 462 -11.58 10.47 -21.65
CA LYS A 462 -12.33 11.74 -21.77
C LYS A 462 -13.46 11.86 -20.73
N ILE A 463 -14.13 10.76 -20.41
CA ILE A 463 -15.16 10.71 -19.36
C ILE A 463 -14.53 10.92 -17.99
N VAL A 464 -13.39 10.27 -17.75
CA VAL A 464 -12.61 10.47 -16.52
C VAL A 464 -12.22 11.95 -16.41
N GLU A 465 -11.63 12.55 -17.44
CA GLU A 465 -11.25 13.98 -17.43
C GLU A 465 -12.41 14.95 -17.19
N ALA A 466 -13.62 14.60 -17.66
CA ALA A 466 -14.83 15.40 -17.49
C ALA A 466 -15.43 15.27 -16.08
N LEU A 467 -15.36 14.09 -15.47
CA LEU A 467 -15.89 13.81 -14.14
C LEU A 467 -14.86 14.03 -13.03
N GLU A 468 -13.57 13.98 -13.34
CA GLU A 468 -12.49 14.15 -12.38
C GLU A 468 -12.47 15.58 -11.86
N LEU A 469 -12.33 15.71 -10.55
CA LEU A 469 -12.14 16.99 -9.91
C LEU A 469 -10.75 17.52 -10.32
N LYS A 470 -10.69 18.37 -11.34
CA LYS A 470 -9.46 19.03 -11.77
C LYS A 470 -8.89 19.85 -10.61
N VAL A 471 -7.69 19.49 -10.15
CA VAL A 471 -7.02 20.20 -9.05
C VAL A 471 -5.83 20.97 -9.60
N HIS A 472 -6.04 22.26 -9.79
CA HIS A 472 -4.97 23.23 -9.95
C HIS A 472 -4.59 23.76 -8.55
N GLY A 473 -3.34 23.61 -8.09
CA GLY A 473 -2.87 24.23 -6.84
C GLY A 473 -1.96 23.39 -5.94
N THR A 474 -1.77 23.85 -4.70
CA THR A 474 -0.92 23.23 -3.67
C THR A 474 -1.49 21.89 -3.18
N LYS A 475 -0.64 20.86 -3.14
CA LYS A 475 -0.97 19.50 -2.71
C LYS A 475 0.06 18.95 -1.72
N LEU A 476 -0.40 18.13 -0.79
CA LEU A 476 0.41 17.32 0.13
C LEU A 476 0.30 15.85 -0.26
N GLU A 477 1.34 15.31 -0.86
CA GLU A 477 1.43 13.90 -1.23
C GLU A 477 1.93 13.07 -0.04
N ILE A 478 1.29 11.93 0.23
CA ILE A 478 1.58 11.06 1.36
C ILE A 478 1.82 9.63 0.87
N ASN A 479 3.06 9.16 1.03
CA ASN A 479 3.50 7.83 0.63
C ASN A 479 3.21 6.81 1.74
N LEU A 480 2.22 5.95 1.50
CA LEU A 480 1.81 4.90 2.42
C LEU A 480 2.84 3.76 2.51
N ASN A 481 3.64 3.53 1.48
CA ASN A 481 4.73 2.54 1.54
C ASN A 481 5.85 3.00 2.46
N ASN A 482 6.22 4.29 2.42
CA ASN A 482 7.22 4.85 3.34
C ASN A 482 6.75 4.76 4.79
N LEU A 483 5.45 4.98 5.03
CA LEU A 483 4.85 4.81 6.35
C LEU A 483 4.94 3.34 6.83
N ALA A 484 4.62 2.38 5.96
CA ALA A 484 4.75 0.95 6.26
C ALA A 484 6.21 0.54 6.51
N HIS A 485 7.15 1.04 5.71
CA HIS A 485 8.59 0.86 5.90
C HIS A 485 9.04 1.37 7.27
N ASN A 486 8.66 2.61 7.64
CA ASN A 486 9.01 3.19 8.93
C ASN A 486 8.44 2.34 10.08
N LEU A 487 7.18 1.90 9.98
CA LEU A 487 6.58 1.00 10.96
C LEU A 487 7.39 -0.30 11.12
N ASP A 488 7.79 -0.92 10.01
CA ASP A 488 8.54 -2.17 10.03
C ASP A 488 9.97 -1.98 10.56
N TYR A 489 10.60 -0.83 10.31
CA TYR A 489 11.87 -0.46 10.94
C TYR A 489 11.73 -0.41 12.47
N PHE A 490 10.74 0.31 13.02
CA PHE A 490 10.54 0.35 14.47
C PHE A 490 10.17 -1.01 15.07
N ARG A 491 9.46 -1.86 14.33
CA ARG A 491 9.21 -3.26 14.72
C ARG A 491 10.48 -4.07 14.84
N SER A 492 11.47 -3.82 14.00
CA SER A 492 12.77 -4.52 14.06
C SER A 492 13.57 -4.17 15.33
N LEU A 493 13.31 -3.00 15.93
CA LEU A 493 14.01 -2.53 17.12
C LEU A 493 13.44 -3.09 18.43
N ILE A 494 12.22 -3.64 18.41
CA ILE A 494 11.51 -4.12 19.59
C ILE A 494 11.32 -5.63 19.57
N SER A 495 11.07 -6.22 20.75
CA SER A 495 10.71 -7.63 20.84
C SER A 495 9.40 -7.93 20.09
N PRO A 496 9.25 -9.08 19.41
CA PRO A 496 7.99 -9.48 18.78
C PRO A 496 6.78 -9.59 19.73
N ARG A 497 7.03 -9.60 21.06
CA ARG A 497 5.98 -9.60 22.09
C ARG A 497 5.56 -8.19 22.53
N THR A 498 6.38 -7.18 22.25
CA THR A 498 6.10 -5.79 22.61
C THR A 498 5.11 -5.21 21.61
N ARG A 499 4.01 -4.64 22.13
CA ARG A 499 2.95 -4.02 21.34
C ARG A 499 3.36 -2.64 20.85
N ILE A 500 2.72 -2.17 19.78
CA ILE A 500 2.88 -0.81 19.27
C ILE A 500 1.56 -0.07 19.39
N MET A 501 1.61 1.09 20.04
CA MET A 501 0.58 2.11 19.97
C MET A 501 1.01 3.18 18.95
N ALA A 502 0.32 3.28 17.82
CA ALA A 502 0.60 4.32 16.83
C ALA A 502 -0.19 5.59 17.13
N MET A 503 0.52 6.72 17.14
CA MET A 503 -0.07 8.03 17.39
C MET A 503 -0.59 8.61 16.06
N VAL A 504 -1.92 8.78 15.96
CA VAL A 504 -2.63 9.32 14.78
C VAL A 504 -3.38 10.62 15.11
N LYS A 505 -2.87 11.37 16.09
CA LYS A 505 -3.44 12.66 16.55
C LYS A 505 -3.17 13.82 15.58
N ALA A 506 -3.99 14.86 15.65
CA ALA A 506 -3.84 16.09 14.87
C ALA A 506 -3.83 15.83 13.35
N PHE A 507 -4.81 15.06 12.87
CA PHE A 507 -4.93 14.73 11.45
C PHE A 507 -3.66 14.04 10.89
N GLY A 508 -3.09 13.11 11.66
CA GLY A 508 -1.85 12.40 11.33
C GLY A 508 -0.67 13.36 11.20
N TYR A 509 -0.54 14.29 12.15
CA TYR A 509 0.40 15.41 12.08
C TYR A 509 0.24 16.22 10.78
N GLY A 510 -0.98 16.63 10.45
CA GLY A 510 -1.28 17.44 9.26
C GLY A 510 -1.29 16.68 7.93
N SER A 511 -1.08 15.36 7.92
CA SER A 511 -1.25 14.52 6.73
C SER A 511 -2.72 14.36 6.28
N GLY A 512 -3.72 14.65 7.11
CA GLY A 512 -5.13 14.69 6.68
C GLY A 512 -6.13 13.92 7.50
N THR A 513 -7.26 13.60 6.86
CA THR A 513 -8.27 12.70 7.43
C THR A 513 -7.58 11.42 7.91
N ASN A 514 -7.67 11.16 9.21
CA ASN A 514 -6.89 10.12 9.89
C ASN A 514 -7.16 8.68 9.40
N TYR A 515 -8.16 8.47 8.55
CA TYR A 515 -8.64 7.12 8.26
C TYR A 515 -7.72 6.37 7.29
N GLU A 516 -7.13 6.98 6.26
CA GLU A 516 -6.21 6.27 5.36
C GLU A 516 -5.01 5.70 6.11
N VAL A 517 -4.36 6.54 6.94
CA VAL A 517 -3.25 6.15 7.80
C VAL A 517 -3.71 5.11 8.83
N ALA A 518 -4.84 5.31 9.49
CA ALA A 518 -5.36 4.34 10.47
C ALA A 518 -5.73 2.99 9.84
N HIS A 519 -6.27 2.97 8.61
CA HIS A 519 -6.58 1.75 7.88
C HIS A 519 -5.32 0.99 7.51
N LEU A 520 -4.29 1.68 7.04
CA LEU A 520 -2.99 1.08 6.78
C LEU A 520 -2.41 0.49 8.06
N LEU A 521 -2.37 1.25 9.16
CA LEU A 521 -1.86 0.78 10.45
C LEU A 521 -2.66 -0.43 10.97
N GLN A 522 -3.98 -0.43 10.83
CA GLN A 522 -4.84 -1.57 11.15
C GLN A 522 -4.56 -2.77 10.23
N TYR A 523 -4.38 -2.56 8.94
CA TYR A 523 -4.02 -3.61 7.98
C TYR A 523 -2.67 -4.24 8.34
N HIS A 524 -1.71 -3.41 8.72
CA HIS A 524 -0.41 -3.83 9.25
C HIS A 524 -0.48 -4.35 10.69
N ARG A 525 -1.65 -4.35 11.33
CA ARG A 525 -1.92 -4.87 12.69
C ARG A 525 -1.10 -4.18 13.79
N VAL A 526 -1.13 -2.86 13.82
CA VAL A 526 -0.75 -2.12 15.03
C VAL A 526 -1.73 -2.48 16.16
N ASP A 527 -1.23 -2.61 17.39
CA ASP A 527 -2.00 -3.11 18.53
C ASP A 527 -2.97 -2.06 19.09
N TYR A 528 -2.57 -0.79 19.08
CA TYR A 528 -3.36 0.35 19.55
C TYR A 528 -3.20 1.56 18.63
N LEU A 529 -4.25 2.36 18.52
CA LEU A 529 -4.17 3.73 18.01
C LEU A 529 -4.38 4.70 19.16
N ALA A 530 -3.82 5.90 19.04
CA ALA A 530 -4.07 6.98 19.99
C ALA A 530 -4.37 8.30 19.27
N VAL A 531 -5.44 8.95 19.71
CA VAL A 531 -5.96 10.24 19.20
C VAL A 531 -5.98 11.29 20.31
N ALA A 532 -5.98 12.57 19.94
CA ALA A 532 -5.97 13.65 20.93
C ALA A 532 -7.35 13.80 21.60
N TYR A 533 -8.41 13.77 20.79
CA TYR A 533 -9.78 14.08 21.22
C TYR A 533 -10.78 13.01 20.79
N VAL A 534 -11.94 12.99 21.45
CA VAL A 534 -13.00 12.01 21.20
C VAL A 534 -13.50 12.09 19.75
N ASP A 535 -13.66 13.29 19.18
CA ASP A 535 -14.20 13.45 17.83
C ASP A 535 -13.28 12.82 16.76
N GLU A 536 -11.95 12.86 16.95
CA GLU A 536 -10.99 12.15 16.09
C GLU A 536 -11.22 10.63 16.16
N GLY A 537 -11.44 10.09 17.37
CA GLY A 537 -11.71 8.67 17.59
C GLY A 537 -13.05 8.23 16.99
N ILE A 538 -14.08 9.06 17.10
CA ILE A 538 -15.40 8.84 16.48
C ILE A 538 -15.27 8.80 14.96
N SER A 539 -14.55 9.76 14.37
CA SER A 539 -14.28 9.80 12.93
C SER A 539 -13.63 8.49 12.47
N LEU A 540 -12.60 8.01 13.16
CA LEU A 540 -11.96 6.72 12.84
C LEU A 540 -12.93 5.53 12.96
N ARG A 541 -13.79 5.52 13.97
CA ARG A 541 -14.79 4.45 14.16
C ARG A 541 -15.83 4.43 13.05
N ASN A 542 -16.29 5.60 12.61
CA ASN A 542 -17.26 5.73 11.52
C ASN A 542 -16.68 5.23 10.19
N GLU A 543 -15.37 5.37 9.99
CA GLU A 543 -14.65 4.83 8.83
C GLU A 543 -14.28 3.34 8.98
N GLY A 544 -14.74 2.65 10.03
CA GLY A 544 -14.59 1.20 10.17
C GLY A 544 -13.28 0.73 10.80
N ILE A 545 -12.55 1.60 11.49
CA ILE A 545 -11.42 1.21 12.35
C ILE A 545 -11.92 0.43 13.56
N ARG A 546 -11.38 -0.78 13.75
CA ARG A 546 -11.70 -1.72 14.84
C ARG A 546 -10.56 -1.88 15.84
N THR A 547 -9.34 -1.47 15.48
CA THR A 547 -8.19 -1.43 16.40
C THR A 547 -8.56 -0.63 17.66
N PRO A 548 -8.17 -1.05 18.87
CA PRO A 548 -8.38 -0.26 20.10
C PRO A 548 -7.87 1.18 19.95
N ILE A 549 -8.64 2.16 20.44
CA ILE A 549 -8.31 3.59 20.31
C ILE A 549 -8.30 4.20 21.70
N MET A 550 -7.13 4.69 22.12
CA MET A 550 -6.96 5.50 23.32
C MET A 550 -7.21 6.99 22.98
N VAL A 551 -8.03 7.67 23.79
CA VAL A 551 -8.25 9.12 23.69
C VAL A 551 -7.47 9.81 24.80
N MET A 552 -6.53 10.68 24.42
CA MET A 552 -5.59 11.31 25.37
C MET A 552 -6.22 12.40 26.23
N ASN A 553 -7.23 13.11 25.72
CA ASN A 553 -7.87 14.22 26.43
C ASN A 553 -9.40 14.04 26.50
N PRO A 554 -9.89 13.09 27.30
CA PRO A 554 -11.32 12.87 27.47
C PRO A 554 -11.91 13.96 28.37
N SER A 555 -13.13 14.40 28.04
CA SER A 555 -13.94 15.28 28.87
C SER A 555 -15.14 14.53 29.45
N VAL A 556 -15.68 14.99 30.57
CA VAL A 556 -16.80 14.29 31.27
C VAL A 556 -18.05 14.20 30.39
N ASP A 557 -18.34 15.25 29.62
CA ASP A 557 -19.44 15.31 28.65
C ASP A 557 -19.25 14.37 27.45
N SER A 558 -18.04 13.84 27.25
CA SER A 558 -17.73 12.94 26.14
C SER A 558 -17.83 11.45 26.50
N PHE A 559 -18.01 11.08 27.78
CA PHE A 559 -18.01 9.69 28.24
C PHE A 559 -19.05 8.82 27.52
N GLU A 560 -20.26 9.32 27.32
CA GLU A 560 -21.31 8.58 26.58
C GLU A 560 -20.90 8.31 25.13
N LYS A 561 -20.33 9.30 24.45
CA LYS A 561 -19.82 9.13 23.09
C LYS A 561 -18.69 8.11 23.05
N MET A 562 -17.77 8.16 24.01
CA MET A 562 -16.67 7.19 24.08
C MET A 562 -17.17 5.76 24.28
N TYR A 563 -18.15 5.55 25.16
CA TYR A 563 -18.79 4.25 25.35
C TYR A 563 -19.43 3.74 24.06
N VAL A 564 -20.29 4.55 23.43
CA VAL A 564 -20.99 4.19 22.18
C VAL A 564 -20.01 3.80 21.08
N HIS A 565 -18.90 4.54 20.95
CA HIS A 565 -17.88 4.33 19.92
C HIS A 565 -16.73 3.42 20.37
N LYS A 566 -16.80 2.80 21.55
CA LYS A 566 -15.77 1.89 22.10
C LYS A 566 -14.37 2.52 22.07
N LEU A 567 -14.25 3.69 22.68
CA LEU A 567 -13.02 4.45 22.86
C LEU A 567 -12.56 4.37 24.33
N GLU A 568 -11.25 4.28 24.56
CA GLU A 568 -10.65 4.07 25.89
C GLU A 568 -10.02 5.38 26.40
N PRO A 569 -10.43 5.94 27.56
CA PRO A 569 -9.90 7.21 28.06
C PRO A 569 -8.53 7.09 28.73
N GLU A 570 -7.66 8.06 28.44
CA GLU A 570 -6.53 8.44 29.29
C GLU A 570 -7.03 9.15 30.55
N ILE A 571 -6.63 8.64 31.72
CA ILE A 571 -7.00 9.18 33.02
C ILE A 571 -5.72 9.70 33.70
N TYR A 572 -5.71 11.00 33.98
CA TYR A 572 -4.55 11.71 34.53
C TYR A 572 -4.88 12.52 35.81
N SER A 573 -6.08 12.39 36.37
CA SER A 573 -6.45 13.05 37.62
C SER A 573 -7.45 12.25 38.46
N ILE A 574 -7.42 12.43 39.77
CA ILE A 574 -8.33 11.76 40.72
C ILE A 574 -9.79 12.14 40.43
N SER A 575 -10.04 13.40 40.07
CA SER A 575 -11.39 13.89 39.74
C SER A 575 -11.96 13.17 38.52
N THR A 576 -11.18 13.04 37.44
CA THR A 576 -11.60 12.35 36.22
C THR A 576 -11.83 10.87 36.47
N LEU A 577 -10.96 10.21 37.25
CA LEU A 577 -11.12 8.80 37.61
C LEU A 577 -12.42 8.55 38.37
N LYS A 578 -12.73 9.36 39.39
CA LYS A 578 -13.99 9.25 40.15
C LYS A 578 -15.20 9.38 39.26
N ARG A 579 -15.24 10.42 38.43
CA ARG A 579 -16.38 10.68 37.53
C ARG A 579 -16.56 9.57 36.48
N TYR A 580 -15.47 9.05 35.91
CA TYR A 580 -15.57 7.97 34.94
C TYR A 580 -16.02 6.66 35.59
N ALA A 581 -15.55 6.37 36.81
CA ALA A 581 -16.00 5.21 37.57
C ALA A 581 -17.49 5.30 37.95
N GLU A 582 -17.96 6.47 38.36
CA GLU A 582 -19.39 6.73 38.61
C GLU A 582 -20.21 6.50 37.33
N TYR A 583 -19.79 7.08 36.20
CA TYR A 583 -20.42 6.87 34.90
C TYR A 583 -20.47 5.38 34.51
N ALA A 584 -19.36 4.65 34.64
CA ALA A 584 -19.29 3.23 34.31
C ALA A 584 -20.25 2.39 35.16
N LYS A 585 -20.36 2.68 36.47
CA LYS A 585 -21.32 2.03 37.38
C LYS A 585 -22.76 2.30 36.97
N GLU A 586 -23.11 3.56 36.74
CA GLU A 586 -24.46 3.97 36.32
C GLU A 586 -24.83 3.31 34.99
N LYS A 587 -23.92 3.31 34.02
CA LYS A 587 -24.16 2.74 32.69
C LYS A 587 -24.28 1.22 32.72
N ALA A 588 -23.46 0.54 33.53
CA ALA A 588 -23.56 -0.91 33.70
C ALA A 588 -24.88 -1.33 34.35
N TYR A 589 -25.38 -0.53 35.31
CA TYR A 589 -26.70 -0.72 35.92
C TYR A 589 -27.84 -0.46 34.93
N GLU A 590 -27.77 0.64 34.15
CA GLU A 590 -28.77 0.98 33.12
C GLU A 590 -28.98 -0.16 32.11
N LEU A 591 -27.91 -0.88 31.76
CA LEU A 591 -27.90 -1.91 30.72
C LEU A 591 -28.03 -3.35 31.25
N ASN A 592 -28.22 -3.54 32.57
CA ASN A 592 -28.30 -4.86 33.22
C ASN A 592 -27.14 -5.81 32.85
N LEU A 593 -25.93 -5.28 32.62
CA LEU A 593 -24.79 -6.06 32.10
C LEU A 593 -24.42 -7.25 32.98
N ALA A 594 -24.58 -7.11 34.30
CA ALA A 594 -24.33 -8.17 35.27
C ALA A 594 -25.31 -9.36 35.15
N GLU A 595 -26.58 -9.11 34.83
CA GLU A 595 -27.59 -10.18 34.67
C GLU A 595 -27.38 -10.99 33.38
N PHE A 596 -26.83 -10.35 32.34
CA PHE A 596 -26.53 -10.99 31.05
C PHE A 596 -25.15 -11.64 30.99
N GLY A 597 -24.41 -11.70 32.12
CA GLY A 597 -23.08 -12.29 32.18
C GLY A 597 -22.02 -11.56 31.36
N ALA A 598 -22.24 -10.27 31.08
CA ALA A 598 -21.27 -9.45 30.36
C ALA A 598 -20.10 -9.07 31.29
N ASP A 599 -18.88 -9.16 30.78
CA ASP A 599 -17.68 -8.73 31.50
C ASP A 599 -17.59 -7.21 31.48
N VAL A 600 -18.15 -6.58 32.53
CA VAL A 600 -18.20 -5.12 32.72
C VAL A 600 -16.80 -4.51 32.65
N LYS A 601 -15.78 -5.21 33.17
CA LYS A 601 -14.40 -4.71 33.20
C LYS A 601 -13.84 -4.56 31.79
N ASN A 602 -14.07 -5.54 30.92
CA ASN A 602 -13.61 -5.51 29.54
C ASN A 602 -14.34 -4.44 28.68
N ILE A 603 -15.47 -3.92 29.14
CA ILE A 603 -16.23 -2.84 28.47
C ILE A 603 -15.67 -1.47 28.84
N PHE A 604 -15.37 -1.26 30.13
CA PHE A 604 -14.91 0.02 30.66
C PHE A 604 -13.41 -0.02 30.97
N LYS A 605 -12.61 0.13 29.91
CA LYS A 605 -11.14 0.17 30.02
C LYS A 605 -10.64 1.59 30.22
N ILE A 606 -9.59 1.76 31.02
CA ILE A 606 -8.91 3.04 31.21
C ILE A 606 -7.39 2.91 31.07
N HIS A 607 -6.74 4.02 30.74
CA HIS A 607 -5.28 4.12 30.69
C HIS A 607 -4.80 5.14 31.73
N LEU A 608 -4.05 4.70 32.74
CA LEU A 608 -3.57 5.59 33.79
C LEU A 608 -2.25 6.25 33.38
N LYS A 609 -2.18 7.57 33.55
CA LYS A 609 -0.95 8.32 33.27
C LYS A 609 -0.26 8.75 34.55
N LEU A 610 0.99 8.36 34.71
CA LEU A 610 1.87 8.75 35.81
C LEU A 610 2.79 9.88 35.38
N ASP A 611 2.92 10.91 36.22
CA ASP A 611 3.85 12.01 36.00
C ASP A 611 5.15 11.76 36.76
N THR A 612 6.18 11.30 36.03
CA THR A 612 7.52 11.03 36.56
C THR A 612 8.46 12.21 36.35
N GLY A 613 7.94 13.44 36.27
CA GLY A 613 8.75 14.66 36.19
C GLY A 613 8.56 15.51 34.93
N MET A 614 7.61 15.18 34.05
CA MET A 614 7.23 16.06 32.93
C MET A 614 6.39 17.26 33.43
N ASN A 615 5.72 17.12 34.58
CA ASN A 615 4.91 18.15 35.24
C ASN A 615 3.85 18.78 34.33
N ARG A 616 3.24 17.96 33.47
CA ARG A 616 2.25 18.41 32.47
C ARG A 616 0.87 17.82 32.75
N LEU A 617 0.79 16.50 32.80
CA LEU A 617 -0.43 15.74 33.05
C LEU A 617 -0.03 14.37 33.59
N GLY A 618 -0.71 13.91 34.62
CA GLY A 618 -0.54 12.59 35.21
C GLY A 618 -0.68 12.65 36.72
N PHE A 619 -0.79 11.49 37.35
CA PHE A 619 -0.73 11.35 38.79
C PHE A 619 0.70 11.58 39.27
N ALA A 620 0.87 12.49 40.22
CA ALA A 620 2.15 12.74 40.86
C ALA A 620 2.35 11.77 42.04
N THR A 621 3.55 11.74 42.60
CA THR A 621 3.89 10.91 43.78
C THR A 621 2.91 11.13 44.94
N SER A 622 2.46 12.37 45.14
CA SER A 622 1.50 12.73 46.19
C SER A 622 0.10 12.15 45.99
N ASP A 623 -0.26 11.82 44.75
CA ASP A 623 -1.57 11.25 44.42
C ASP A 623 -1.60 9.73 44.61
N LEU A 624 -0.43 9.06 44.61
CA LEU A 624 -0.32 7.60 44.57
C LEU A 624 -1.13 6.89 45.67
N PRO A 625 -1.11 7.32 46.96
CA PRO A 625 -1.95 6.69 47.99
C PRO A 625 -3.45 6.80 47.70
N THR A 626 -3.88 7.94 47.17
CA THR A 626 -5.29 8.18 46.83
C THR A 626 -5.69 7.42 45.57
N LEU A 627 -4.79 7.33 44.59
CA LEU A 627 -4.98 6.56 43.37
C LEU A 627 -5.17 5.08 43.70
N LEU A 628 -4.28 4.49 44.50
CA LEU A 628 -4.31 3.09 44.91
C LEU A 628 -5.64 2.72 45.60
N ALA A 629 -6.04 3.53 46.59
CA ALA A 629 -7.32 3.34 47.28
C ALA A 629 -8.52 3.46 46.33
N LEU A 630 -8.46 4.39 45.37
CA LEU A 630 -9.54 4.61 44.44
C LEU A 630 -9.66 3.46 43.42
N VAL A 631 -8.56 3.02 42.81
CA VAL A 631 -8.58 1.93 41.81
C VAL A 631 -9.05 0.61 42.42
N GLU A 632 -8.71 0.34 43.68
CA GLU A 632 -9.25 -0.80 44.43
C GLU A 632 -10.77 -0.67 44.60
N SER A 633 -11.26 0.50 45.05
CA SER A 633 -12.70 0.72 45.30
C SER A 633 -13.58 0.69 44.03
N VAL A 634 -13.00 0.89 42.84
CA VAL A 634 -13.73 0.91 41.56
C VAL A 634 -13.38 -0.28 40.66
N GLY A 635 -12.51 -1.20 41.12
CA GLY A 635 -11.95 -2.28 40.33
C GLY A 635 -12.96 -3.33 39.85
N GLU A 636 -14.20 -3.32 40.37
CA GLU A 636 -15.31 -4.13 39.86
C GLU A 636 -16.00 -3.50 38.63
N SER A 637 -15.83 -2.19 38.42
CA SER A 637 -16.59 -1.42 37.42
C SER A 637 -15.76 -1.03 36.19
N LEU A 638 -14.44 -1.14 36.26
CA LEU A 638 -13.53 -0.80 35.19
C LEU A 638 -12.25 -1.65 35.21
N GLU A 639 -11.54 -1.70 34.10
CA GLU A 639 -10.25 -2.36 33.92
C GLU A 639 -9.16 -1.33 33.63
N VAL A 640 -8.00 -1.44 34.30
CA VAL A 640 -6.80 -0.69 33.92
C VAL A 640 -6.13 -1.43 32.77
N ALA A 641 -6.36 -0.98 31.54
CA ALA A 641 -5.80 -1.61 30.34
C ALA A 641 -4.30 -1.34 30.20
N SER A 642 -3.88 -0.12 30.54
CA SER A 642 -2.45 0.24 30.60
C SER A 642 -2.14 1.31 31.64
N VAL A 643 -0.86 1.36 32.03
CA VAL A 643 -0.28 2.44 32.82
C VAL A 643 0.96 2.96 32.11
N PHE A 644 1.14 4.28 32.07
CA PHE A 644 2.21 4.88 31.28
C PHE A 644 2.73 6.21 31.81
N THR A 645 3.92 6.58 31.37
CA THR A 645 4.52 7.90 31.61
C THR A 645 5.13 8.48 30.33
N HIS A 646 5.41 9.78 30.32
CA HIS A 646 6.18 10.43 29.26
C HIS A 646 7.58 10.81 29.77
N LEU A 647 8.58 10.35 29.03
CA LEU A 647 9.95 10.84 29.19
C LEU A 647 10.04 12.26 28.63
N ALA A 648 10.56 13.19 29.43
CA ALA A 648 10.60 14.62 29.09
C ALA A 648 11.66 14.95 28.04
N ALA A 649 12.77 14.20 28.03
CA ALA A 649 13.95 14.48 27.21
C ALA A 649 14.46 13.22 26.48
N ALA A 650 13.54 12.39 25.99
CA ALA A 650 13.92 11.13 25.34
C ALA A 650 14.73 11.33 24.04
N ASP A 651 14.74 12.51 23.45
CA ASP A 651 15.48 12.89 22.25
C ASP A 651 16.81 13.60 22.54
N ASP A 652 17.11 13.92 23.81
CA ASP A 652 18.33 14.62 24.23
C ASP A 652 19.25 13.69 25.02
N GLU A 653 20.52 13.58 24.61
CA GLU A 653 21.52 12.75 25.28
C GLU A 653 22.08 13.37 26.55
N GLU A 654 22.11 14.70 26.64
CA GLU A 654 22.62 15.38 27.83
C GLU A 654 21.71 15.18 29.05
N MET A 655 20.48 14.70 28.82
CA MET A 655 19.43 14.51 29.83
C MET A 655 19.13 13.03 30.13
N ASP A 656 20.04 12.12 29.78
CA ASP A 656 19.84 10.68 29.98
C ASP A 656 19.68 10.28 31.44
N ASP A 657 20.47 10.88 32.33
CA ASP A 657 20.37 10.61 33.78
C ASP A 657 18.96 10.92 34.30
N PHE A 658 18.36 12.00 33.81
CA PHE A 658 16.98 12.36 34.15
C PHE A 658 16.00 11.34 33.58
N SER A 659 16.10 11.02 32.28
CA SER A 659 15.21 10.04 31.64
C SER A 659 15.28 8.65 32.30
N LEU A 660 16.47 8.21 32.71
CA LEU A 660 16.66 6.95 33.44
C LEU A 660 16.03 6.99 34.84
N GLN A 661 16.11 8.13 35.52
CA GLN A 661 15.40 8.34 36.79
C GLN A 661 13.88 8.24 36.60
N GLN A 662 13.33 8.86 35.54
CA GLN A 662 11.90 8.77 35.22
C GLN A 662 11.46 7.32 34.98
N ILE A 663 12.26 6.54 34.24
CA ILE A 663 11.99 5.13 33.95
C ILE A 663 11.93 4.32 35.24
N LYS A 664 12.91 4.51 36.14
CA LYS A 664 12.98 3.80 37.41
C LYS A 664 11.77 4.11 38.31
N GLU A 665 11.42 5.39 38.45
CA GLU A 665 10.25 5.81 39.25
C GLU A 665 8.95 5.25 38.67
N PHE A 666 8.82 5.21 37.34
CA PHE A 666 7.69 4.60 36.66
C PHE A 666 7.57 3.09 36.95
N GLU A 667 8.68 2.35 36.92
CA GLU A 667 8.70 0.91 37.24
C GLU A 667 8.25 0.64 38.68
N GLU A 668 8.74 1.44 39.64
CA GLU A 668 8.38 1.32 41.06
C GLU A 668 6.87 1.55 41.28
N TRP A 669 6.31 2.61 40.68
CA TRP A 669 4.88 2.93 40.84
C TRP A 669 3.98 1.96 40.09
N ALA A 670 4.39 1.50 38.91
CA ALA A 670 3.65 0.48 38.18
C ALA A 670 3.58 -0.83 38.98
N ALA A 671 4.68 -1.25 39.62
CA ALA A 671 4.70 -2.43 40.47
C ALA A 671 3.78 -2.29 41.69
N GLU A 672 3.71 -1.10 42.31
CA GLU A 672 2.79 -0.83 43.41
C GLU A 672 1.32 -0.91 42.97
N LEU A 673 1.00 -0.38 41.79
CA LEU A 673 -0.34 -0.50 41.19
C LEU A 673 -0.71 -1.94 40.85
N GLU A 674 0.20 -2.74 40.28
CA GLU A 674 -0.05 -4.17 40.00
C GLU A 674 -0.31 -4.97 41.29
N ASN A 675 0.48 -4.71 42.34
CA ASN A 675 0.31 -5.35 43.64
C ASN A 675 -1.06 -5.02 44.26
N GLN A 676 -1.51 -3.76 44.14
CA GLN A 676 -2.81 -3.33 44.67
C GLN A 676 -3.98 -3.89 43.87
N LEU A 677 -3.86 -3.95 42.54
CA LEU A 677 -4.91 -4.44 41.66
C LEU A 677 -5.02 -5.97 41.62
N GLY A 678 -3.93 -6.68 41.93
CA GLY A 678 -3.87 -8.14 41.87
C GLY A 678 -3.82 -8.71 40.45
N TYR A 679 -3.59 -7.88 39.44
CA TYR A 679 -3.38 -8.28 38.04
C TYR A 679 -2.40 -7.33 37.34
N SER A 680 -1.76 -7.83 36.27
CA SER A 680 -0.84 -7.07 35.43
C SER A 680 -1.57 -6.31 34.32
N PHE A 681 -1.04 -5.15 33.94
CA PHE A 681 -1.53 -4.33 32.83
C PHE A 681 -0.40 -4.02 31.83
N LEU A 682 -0.73 -3.42 30.68
CA LEU A 682 0.31 -3.00 29.73
C LEU A 682 1.09 -1.81 30.31
N ARG A 683 2.41 -1.86 30.32
CA ARG A 683 3.24 -0.70 30.65
C ARG A 683 3.87 -0.12 29.39
N HIS A 684 3.95 1.21 29.33
CA HIS A 684 4.63 1.90 28.24
C HIS A 684 5.25 3.23 28.67
N ALA A 685 6.53 3.47 28.38
CA ALA A 685 7.20 4.72 28.73
C ALA A 685 7.72 5.49 27.50
N VAL A 686 8.22 4.77 26.50
CA VAL A 686 8.99 5.36 25.41
C VAL A 686 8.14 5.83 24.22
N ASN A 687 8.52 6.99 23.69
CA ASN A 687 8.09 7.51 22.38
C ASN A 687 9.08 7.06 21.27
N SER A 688 8.93 7.52 20.03
CA SER A 688 9.82 7.15 18.90
C SER A 688 11.31 7.25 19.22
N ALA A 689 11.76 8.37 19.83
CA ALA A 689 13.15 8.55 20.23
C ALA A 689 13.57 7.57 21.33
N GLY A 690 12.71 7.36 22.32
CA GLY A 690 12.96 6.39 23.38
C GLY A 690 12.99 4.93 22.91
N ILE A 691 12.27 4.56 21.84
CA ILE A 691 12.37 3.23 21.23
C ILE A 691 13.81 2.96 20.76
N ILE A 692 14.44 3.97 20.14
CA ILE A 692 15.81 3.88 19.63
C ILE A 692 16.82 3.86 20.79
N ARG A 693 16.61 4.71 21.80
CA ARG A 693 17.64 5.01 22.81
C ARG A 693 17.55 4.16 24.08
N PHE A 694 16.35 3.83 24.54
CA PHE A 694 16.11 3.16 25.84
C PHE A 694 15.49 1.77 25.67
N LYS A 695 16.27 0.82 25.16
CA LYS A 695 15.80 -0.58 24.90
C LYS A 695 15.21 -1.28 26.13
N ASN A 696 15.74 -0.99 27.33
CA ASN A 696 15.26 -1.59 28.57
C ASN A 696 13.88 -1.04 29.01
N ALA A 697 13.44 0.10 28.46
CA ALA A 697 12.17 0.75 28.80
C ALA A 697 11.07 0.52 27.75
N HIS A 698 11.22 -0.50 26.89
CA HIS A 698 10.20 -0.89 25.92
C HIS A 698 8.95 -1.51 26.57
N PHE A 699 9.13 -2.19 27.72
CA PHE A 699 8.05 -2.87 28.46
C PHE A 699 7.13 -3.72 27.55
N GLU A 700 5.83 -3.77 27.86
CA GLU A 700 4.82 -4.49 27.08
C GLU A 700 4.36 -3.71 25.84
N MET A 701 4.53 -2.39 25.80
CA MET A 701 4.10 -1.56 24.69
C MET A 701 4.98 -0.32 24.49
N VAL A 702 5.17 0.10 23.23
CA VAL A 702 5.85 1.35 22.86
C VAL A 702 4.93 2.30 22.11
N ARG A 703 5.19 3.61 22.19
CA ARG A 703 4.39 4.63 21.49
C ARG A 703 5.13 5.19 20.29
N LEU A 704 4.64 4.87 19.10
CA LEU A 704 5.25 5.29 17.84
C LEU A 704 4.50 6.50 17.27
N GLY A 705 5.17 7.64 17.22
CA GLY A 705 4.63 8.91 16.72
C GLY A 705 5.46 9.43 15.57
N LEU A 706 6.23 10.51 15.80
CA LEU A 706 6.99 11.23 14.78
C LEU A 706 7.88 10.34 13.87
N GLY A 707 8.48 9.28 14.42
CA GLY A 707 9.29 8.33 13.64
C GLY A 707 8.50 7.59 12.56
N LEU A 708 7.19 7.38 12.76
CA LEU A 708 6.30 6.80 11.75
C LEU A 708 6.22 7.66 10.49
N TYR A 709 6.36 8.97 10.65
CA TYR A 709 6.23 9.98 9.60
C TYR A 709 7.58 10.36 8.98
N GLY A 710 8.64 9.60 9.29
CA GLY A 710 9.94 9.77 8.64
C GLY A 710 10.91 10.69 9.37
N VAL A 711 10.61 11.09 10.61
CA VAL A 711 11.42 12.08 11.35
C VAL A 711 11.94 11.48 12.66
N ASP A 712 13.26 11.47 12.81
CA ASP A 712 13.93 11.06 14.05
C ASP A 712 14.43 12.28 14.84
N ALA A 713 13.77 12.56 15.97
CA ALA A 713 14.17 13.62 16.89
C ALA A 713 15.55 13.36 17.55
N SER A 714 15.96 12.09 17.70
CA SER A 714 17.26 11.74 18.30
C SER A 714 18.44 11.81 17.33
N LYS A 715 18.17 11.97 16.03
CA LYS A 715 19.17 11.99 14.93
C LYS A 715 20.05 10.73 14.84
N LYS A 716 19.69 9.63 15.49
CA LYS A 716 20.46 8.37 15.50
C LYS A 716 20.05 7.39 14.41
N ALA A 717 18.82 7.49 13.93
CA ALA A 717 18.18 6.55 13.02
C ALA A 717 17.59 7.22 11.78
N GLN A 718 17.86 8.52 11.57
CA GLN A 718 17.27 9.28 10.47
C GLN A 718 17.56 8.65 9.09
N GLU A 719 18.71 7.99 8.91
CA GLU A 719 19.09 7.30 7.67
C GLU A 719 18.21 6.08 7.34
N HIS A 720 17.51 5.53 8.32
CA HIS A 720 16.60 4.39 8.15
C HIS A 720 15.15 4.80 7.95
N LEU A 721 14.84 6.07 8.21
CA LEU A 721 13.48 6.60 8.12
C LEU A 721 13.28 7.33 6.80
N LEU A 722 12.16 7.02 6.14
CA LEU A 722 11.77 7.64 4.89
C LEU A 722 10.72 8.72 5.16
N SER A 723 10.91 9.91 4.59
CA SER A 723 9.90 10.96 4.61
C SER A 723 8.63 10.43 3.95
N ILE A 724 7.50 10.55 4.64
CA ILE A 724 6.23 10.08 4.08
C ILE A 724 5.47 11.20 3.37
N SER A 725 5.84 12.47 3.54
CA SER A 725 5.06 13.61 3.07
C SER A 725 5.88 14.53 2.17
N SER A 726 5.29 14.93 1.04
CA SER A 726 5.85 15.96 0.15
C SER A 726 4.81 17.05 -0.15
N LEU A 727 5.12 18.28 0.23
CA LEU A 727 4.30 19.44 -0.08
C LEU A 727 4.79 20.07 -1.37
N LYS A 728 3.90 20.13 -2.36
CA LYS A 728 4.17 20.59 -3.71
C LYS A 728 3.19 21.70 -4.07
N ALA A 729 3.68 22.67 -4.82
CA ALA A 729 2.87 23.76 -5.36
C ALA A 729 3.20 23.95 -6.84
N THR A 730 2.59 24.96 -7.47
CA THR A 730 2.77 25.23 -8.90
C THR A 730 3.13 26.68 -9.14
N ILE A 731 4.01 26.93 -10.11
CA ILE A 731 4.27 28.29 -10.61
C ILE A 731 3.03 28.82 -11.32
N SER A 732 2.42 29.85 -10.76
CA SER A 732 1.25 30.52 -11.32
C SER A 732 1.62 31.55 -12.38
N GLN A 733 2.73 32.26 -12.19
CA GLN A 733 3.19 33.30 -13.10
C GLN A 733 4.68 33.57 -12.95
N ILE A 734 5.38 33.91 -14.04
CA ILE A 734 6.76 34.41 -13.98
C ILE A 734 6.82 35.84 -14.51
N LYS A 735 7.50 36.73 -13.77
CA LYS A 735 7.74 38.12 -14.19
C LYS A 735 9.21 38.48 -14.16
N VAL A 736 9.64 39.32 -15.10
CA VAL A 736 10.95 39.98 -15.04
C VAL A 736 10.80 41.23 -14.17
N VAL A 737 11.69 41.37 -13.18
CA VAL A 737 11.72 42.48 -12.21
C VAL A 737 13.07 43.17 -12.31
N HIS A 738 13.07 44.50 -12.44
CA HIS A 738 14.30 45.30 -12.52
C HIS A 738 14.74 45.78 -11.12
N PRO A 739 16.02 46.15 -10.92
CA PRO A 739 16.52 46.64 -9.63
C PRO A 739 15.76 47.83 -9.02
N GLU A 740 15.10 48.64 -9.86
CA GLU A 740 14.30 49.80 -9.44
C GLU A 740 12.89 49.41 -8.93
N ASP A 741 12.44 48.19 -9.25
CA ASP A 741 11.15 47.65 -8.86
C ASP A 741 11.21 46.96 -7.50
N SER A 742 10.04 46.55 -6.99
CA SER A 742 9.94 45.81 -5.73
C SER A 742 8.81 44.79 -5.77
N VAL A 743 8.95 43.73 -5.00
CA VAL A 743 8.06 42.56 -4.98
C VAL A 743 7.30 42.47 -3.66
N GLY A 744 5.99 42.21 -3.75
CA GLY A 744 5.13 41.88 -2.62
C GLY A 744 4.77 43.05 -1.68
N TYR A 745 4.09 42.71 -0.59
CA TYR A 745 3.59 43.70 0.37
C TYR A 745 4.69 44.53 1.01
N SER A 746 4.37 45.81 1.25
CA SER A 746 5.28 46.80 1.83
C SER A 746 6.59 46.98 1.07
N ARG A 747 6.64 46.57 -0.21
CA ARG A 747 7.83 46.65 -1.08
C ARG A 747 9.06 45.99 -0.43
N LYS A 748 8.83 44.90 0.33
CA LYS A 748 9.87 44.20 1.10
C LYS A 748 10.80 43.36 0.22
N GLY A 749 10.30 42.81 -0.88
CA GLY A 749 11.13 42.13 -1.87
C GLY A 749 11.89 43.15 -2.71
N LYS A 750 13.21 43.19 -2.56
CA LYS A 750 14.12 44.00 -3.38
C LYS A 750 15.04 43.06 -4.15
N VAL A 751 15.35 43.42 -5.38
CA VAL A 751 16.28 42.66 -6.24
C VAL A 751 17.47 43.55 -6.60
N GLU A 752 18.66 42.98 -6.67
CA GLU A 752 19.90 43.72 -6.97
C GLU A 752 20.26 43.68 -8.47
N ARG A 753 19.65 42.77 -9.22
CA ARG A 753 19.82 42.58 -10.66
C ARG A 753 18.47 42.39 -11.35
N ILE A 754 18.47 42.42 -12.68
CA ILE A 754 17.32 41.98 -13.47
C ILE A 754 17.08 40.51 -13.11
N SER A 755 15.92 40.23 -12.53
CA SER A 755 15.60 38.94 -11.93
C SER A 755 14.29 38.37 -12.48
N LYS A 756 14.22 37.05 -12.66
CA LYS A 756 12.97 36.34 -12.96
C LYS A 756 12.33 35.91 -11.64
N ILE A 757 11.16 36.45 -11.34
CA ILE A 757 10.44 36.17 -10.11
C ILE A 757 9.19 35.34 -10.42
N ALA A 758 9.16 34.12 -9.90
CA ALA A 758 8.02 33.22 -10.00
C ALA A 758 7.07 33.43 -8.82
N THR A 759 5.78 33.56 -9.10
CA THR A 759 4.71 33.50 -8.09
C THR A 759 4.21 32.06 -7.99
N ILE A 760 4.25 31.50 -6.78
CA ILE A 760 3.83 30.13 -6.48
C ILE A 760 2.53 30.18 -5.70
N ALA A 761 1.63 29.24 -6.00
CA ALA A 761 0.29 29.09 -5.40
C ALA A 761 0.28 28.56 -3.95
N ILE A 762 1.21 29.02 -3.10
CA ILE A 762 1.26 28.69 -1.67
C ILE A 762 1.54 29.91 -0.81
N GLY A 763 0.74 30.11 0.23
CA GLY A 763 0.91 31.18 1.20
C GLY A 763 0.72 30.75 2.66
N TYR A 764 0.66 31.72 3.57
CA TYR A 764 0.57 31.42 5.00
C TYR A 764 -0.76 30.78 5.41
N ALA A 765 -1.82 30.97 4.64
CA ALA A 765 -3.09 30.30 4.93
C ALA A 765 -3.10 28.84 4.47
N ASP A 766 -2.12 28.41 3.67
CA ASP A 766 -1.86 27.00 3.34
C ASP A 766 -0.97 26.30 4.38
N GLY A 767 -0.36 27.07 5.28
CA GLY A 767 0.60 26.58 6.27
C GLY A 767 2.06 26.98 6.03
N TYR A 768 2.35 27.76 4.97
CA TYR A 768 3.71 28.24 4.71
C TYR A 768 4.04 29.47 5.57
N ASP A 769 4.75 29.26 6.67
CA ASP A 769 5.01 30.28 7.71
C ASP A 769 5.62 31.58 7.15
N ARG A 770 5.15 32.74 7.66
CA ARG A 770 5.63 34.05 7.21
C ARG A 770 7.11 34.28 7.47
N ARG A 771 7.72 33.58 8.44
CA ARG A 771 9.16 33.60 8.72
C ARG A 771 10.00 33.11 7.53
N PHE A 772 9.43 32.34 6.60
CA PHE A 772 10.09 31.94 5.36
C PHE A 772 10.24 33.06 4.33
N GLY A 773 9.67 34.24 4.55
CA GLY A 773 9.81 35.37 3.64
C GLY A 773 11.23 35.96 3.58
N ASN A 774 11.45 36.85 2.61
CA ASN A 774 12.65 37.67 2.45
C ASN A 774 13.95 36.85 2.33
N GLY A 775 13.91 35.72 1.61
CA GLY A 775 15.08 34.90 1.30
C GLY A 775 15.44 33.87 2.37
N VAL A 776 14.70 33.84 3.49
CA VAL A 776 14.88 32.85 4.55
C VAL A 776 14.47 31.46 4.06
N GLY A 777 13.27 31.35 3.50
CA GLY A 777 12.77 30.11 2.89
C GLY A 777 13.31 29.92 1.47
N LYS A 778 13.39 28.65 1.06
CA LYS A 778 13.78 28.24 -0.29
C LYS A 778 12.83 27.14 -0.76
N VAL A 779 12.51 27.14 -2.05
CA VAL A 779 11.76 26.08 -2.72
C VAL A 779 12.66 25.34 -3.68
N TYR A 780 12.38 24.07 -3.96
CA TYR A 780 13.16 23.26 -4.87
C TYR A 780 12.45 23.10 -6.21
N LEU A 781 13.17 23.40 -7.29
CA LEU A 781 12.67 23.41 -8.66
C LEU A 781 13.80 23.00 -9.60
N HIS A 782 13.56 22.04 -10.50
CA HIS A 782 14.51 21.59 -11.53
C HIS A 782 15.93 21.27 -11.04
N GLY A 783 16.07 20.74 -9.82
CA GLY A 783 17.37 20.40 -9.25
C GLY A 783 18.03 21.50 -8.40
N GLU A 784 17.43 22.68 -8.32
CA GLU A 784 18.02 23.86 -7.67
C GLU A 784 17.08 24.49 -6.62
N LEU A 785 17.69 25.18 -5.64
CA LEU A 785 16.95 25.90 -4.59
C LEU A 785 16.76 27.37 -4.97
N ALA A 786 15.50 27.80 -5.10
CA ALA A 786 15.10 29.18 -5.34
C ALA A 786 14.68 29.87 -4.02
N PRO A 787 15.34 30.96 -3.59
CA PRO A 787 14.98 31.68 -2.37
C PRO A 787 13.69 32.48 -2.53
N THR A 788 12.93 32.64 -1.44
CA THR A 788 11.75 33.50 -1.44
C THR A 788 12.12 34.98 -1.58
N VAL A 789 11.22 35.77 -2.16
CA VAL A 789 11.40 37.21 -2.36
C VAL A 789 10.23 37.96 -1.73
N GLY A 790 10.55 38.85 -0.78
CA GLY A 790 9.54 39.62 -0.05
C GLY A 790 8.75 38.80 0.96
N ASN A 791 7.62 39.33 1.41
CA ASN A 791 6.79 38.64 2.40
C ASN A 791 6.01 37.48 1.79
N ILE A 792 5.78 36.43 2.59
CA ILE A 792 4.78 35.41 2.28
C ILE A 792 3.38 36.05 2.38
N CYS A 793 2.58 35.93 1.31
CA CYS A 793 1.21 36.44 1.24
C CYS A 793 0.22 35.35 1.70
N MET A 794 -1.08 35.68 1.71
CA MET A 794 -2.12 34.76 2.20
C MET A 794 -2.16 33.44 1.40
N ASP A 795 -2.17 33.53 0.07
CA ASP A 795 -2.36 32.39 -0.82
C ASP A 795 -1.18 32.14 -1.77
N MET A 796 -0.18 33.01 -1.75
CA MET A 796 0.93 32.98 -2.68
C MET A 796 2.24 33.44 -2.04
N CYS A 797 3.34 33.02 -2.64
CA CYS A 797 4.66 33.56 -2.36
C CYS A 797 5.43 33.75 -3.66
N MET A 798 6.47 34.59 -3.59
CA MET A 798 7.33 34.86 -4.72
C MET A 798 8.70 34.25 -4.45
N VAL A 799 9.33 33.70 -5.48
CA VAL A 799 10.68 33.12 -5.41
C VAL A 799 11.52 33.60 -6.58
N ASP A 800 12.83 33.73 -6.34
CA ASP A 800 13.79 34.11 -7.37
C ASP A 800 14.23 32.87 -8.16
N VAL A 801 13.82 32.81 -9.42
CA VAL A 801 14.17 31.74 -10.36
C VAL A 801 15.14 32.24 -11.45
N THR A 802 15.86 33.34 -11.19
CA THR A 802 16.74 33.96 -12.19
C THR A 802 17.80 33.01 -12.73
N ASP A 803 18.39 32.20 -11.86
CA ASP A 803 19.45 31.26 -12.23
C ASP A 803 18.90 29.90 -12.73
N ILE A 804 17.57 29.71 -12.74
CA ILE A 804 16.89 28.49 -13.20
C ILE A 804 16.31 28.77 -14.59
N GLU A 805 17.10 28.52 -15.65
CA GLU A 805 16.75 28.92 -17.02
C GLU A 805 15.44 28.30 -17.55
N ASP A 806 15.18 27.04 -17.20
CA ASP A 806 14.05 26.25 -17.70
C ASP A 806 12.74 26.42 -16.91
N ALA A 807 12.71 27.30 -15.90
CA ALA A 807 11.50 27.55 -15.10
C ALA A 807 10.36 28.14 -15.95
N LYS A 808 9.19 27.50 -15.90
CA LYS A 808 7.99 27.84 -16.66
C LYS A 808 6.74 27.88 -15.78
N GLU A 809 5.75 28.65 -16.22
CA GLU A 809 4.41 28.62 -15.62
C GLU A 809 3.82 27.20 -15.75
N GLY A 810 3.24 26.70 -14.66
CA GLY A 810 2.76 25.32 -14.57
C GLY A 810 3.76 24.33 -13.99
N ASP A 811 5.04 24.70 -13.82
CA ASP A 811 6.02 23.81 -13.20
C ASP A 811 5.69 23.50 -11.74
N GLU A 812 5.92 22.25 -11.34
CA GLU A 812 5.81 21.80 -9.95
C GLU A 812 7.03 22.26 -9.15
N VAL A 813 6.77 22.85 -7.99
CA VAL A 813 7.79 23.27 -7.01
C VAL A 813 7.63 22.46 -5.74
N ILE A 814 8.73 21.95 -5.19
CA ILE A 814 8.76 21.20 -3.95
C ILE A 814 9.06 22.17 -2.81
N ILE A 815 8.13 22.26 -1.85
CA ILE A 815 8.29 23.07 -0.64
C ILE A 815 9.03 22.27 0.42
N PHE A 816 8.61 21.02 0.61
CA PHE A 816 9.37 20.00 1.35
C PHE A 816 9.03 18.59 0.83
N GLY A 817 9.91 17.63 1.08
CA GLY A 817 9.73 16.24 0.71
C GLY A 817 10.95 15.41 1.08
N GLU A 818 11.48 14.67 0.12
CA GLU A 818 12.81 14.06 0.22
C GLU A 818 13.91 15.14 0.30
N TYR A 819 13.75 16.21 -0.48
CA TYR A 819 14.60 17.39 -0.42
C TYR A 819 13.85 18.65 -0.89
N PRO A 820 13.91 19.77 -0.15
CA PRO A 820 14.40 19.88 1.23
C PRO A 820 13.50 19.10 2.20
N THR A 821 14.06 18.66 3.33
CA THR A 821 13.29 17.91 4.33
C THR A 821 12.47 18.86 5.22
N VAL A 822 11.45 18.31 5.89
CA VAL A 822 10.71 19.03 6.94
C VAL A 822 11.63 19.56 8.04
N THR A 823 12.67 18.80 8.39
CA THR A 823 13.67 19.18 9.39
C THR A 823 14.50 20.38 8.93
N ASP A 824 14.85 20.46 7.65
CA ASP A 824 15.57 21.62 7.09
C ASP A 824 14.74 22.90 7.20
N LEU A 825 13.45 22.81 6.87
CA LEU A 825 12.50 23.91 7.00
C LEU A 825 12.35 24.35 8.47
N ALA A 826 12.19 23.39 9.38
CA ALA A 826 12.05 23.67 10.80
C ALA A 826 13.27 24.42 11.36
N ASN A 827 14.47 23.94 11.03
CA ASN A 827 15.74 24.57 11.43
C ASN A 827 15.87 25.99 10.87
N THR A 828 15.43 26.22 9.62
CA THR A 828 15.53 27.51 8.92
C THR A 828 14.78 28.63 9.65
N ILE A 829 13.64 28.34 10.29
CA ILE A 829 12.83 29.34 11.00
C ILE A 829 12.85 29.17 12.53
N GLY A 830 13.72 28.30 13.05
CA GLY A 830 13.88 28.04 14.48
C GLY A 830 12.66 27.41 15.14
N THR A 831 12.04 26.42 14.49
CA THR A 831 10.94 25.60 15.04
C THR A 831 11.28 24.09 14.99
N ILE A 832 10.31 23.23 15.29
CA ILE A 832 10.37 21.78 15.25
C ILE A 832 9.60 21.22 14.04
N PRO A 833 9.99 20.05 13.50
CA PRO A 833 9.32 19.42 12.35
C PRO A 833 7.80 19.23 12.54
N TYR A 834 7.39 19.02 13.79
CA TYR A 834 6.00 18.87 14.18
C TYR A 834 5.15 20.09 13.80
N GLU A 835 5.66 21.31 14.05
CA GLU A 835 4.94 22.55 13.77
C GLU A 835 4.77 22.75 12.27
N ILE A 836 5.79 22.44 11.46
CA ILE A 836 5.72 22.50 10.00
C ILE A 836 4.62 21.57 9.45
N LEU A 837 4.61 20.32 9.92
CA LEU A 837 3.65 19.30 9.48
C LEU A 837 2.22 19.64 9.91
N THR A 838 2.00 20.01 11.17
CA THR A 838 0.65 20.30 11.69
C THR A 838 0.06 21.62 11.20
N ASN A 839 0.87 22.56 10.73
CA ASN A 839 0.39 23.83 10.23
C ASN A 839 -0.15 23.76 8.79
N ILE A 840 0.01 22.63 8.09
CA ILE A 840 -0.54 22.45 6.75
C ILE A 840 -2.08 22.43 6.82
N SER A 841 -2.67 23.48 6.25
CA SER A 841 -4.10 23.75 6.32
C SER A 841 -4.95 22.65 5.69
N GLU A 842 -6.18 22.45 6.15
CA GLU A 842 -7.16 21.54 5.55
C GLU A 842 -7.49 21.91 4.09
N ARG A 843 -7.27 23.18 3.70
CA ARG A 843 -7.46 23.63 2.31
C ARG A 843 -6.43 23.07 1.33
N VAL A 844 -5.28 22.63 1.83
CA VAL A 844 -4.27 21.95 1.01
C VAL A 844 -4.77 20.54 0.71
N LYS A 845 -4.89 20.21 -0.58
CA LYS A 845 -5.35 18.88 -0.99
C LYS A 845 -4.34 17.83 -0.56
N ARG A 846 -4.82 16.74 0.03
CA ARG A 846 -3.98 15.58 0.35
C ARG A 846 -4.18 14.49 -0.66
N ILE A 847 -3.08 13.84 -1.04
CA ILE A 847 -3.07 12.74 -2.01
C ILE A 847 -2.32 11.59 -1.36
N PHE A 848 -3.02 10.51 -1.04
CA PHE A 848 -2.42 9.29 -0.50
C PHE A 848 -2.11 8.34 -1.65
N TYR A 849 -0.91 7.76 -1.67
CA TYR A 849 -0.51 6.79 -2.68
C TYR A 849 0.34 5.67 -2.08
N ALA A 850 0.32 4.52 -2.73
CA ALA A 850 1.13 3.34 -2.42
C ALA A 850 1.65 2.76 -3.73
N ASP A 851 2.97 2.70 -3.88
CA ASP A 851 3.68 2.15 -5.06
C ASP A 851 3.60 0.63 -5.19
#